data_AF-A0A944TV21-F1
#
_entry.id   AF-A0A944TV21-F1
#
_cell.length_a   1.000
_cell.length_b   1.000
_cell.length_c   1.000
_cell.angle_alpha   90.00
_cell.angle_beta   90.00
_cell.angle_gamma   90.00
#
_symmetry.space_group_name_H-M   'P 1'
#
loop_
_entity.id
_entity.type
_entity.pdbx_description
1 polymer ?
#
loop_
_entity_poly.entity_id
_entity_poly.type
_entity_poly.pdbx_seq_one_letter_code
_entity_poly.pdbx_strand_id
1 'polypeptide(L)'
;MSAIGLSSCLGGGTAKSTRSGSGGIVNSPSSVSEGHGRILKDNPIILSGDTGLEAGANLSLLITSQQDFITNNQFLVSDCTVFGQTVSNCIETRKDQNSSLTAANQGTWAFDANSTQFLEVNTFAHLNAVASAFHNQIIQAATLGNPGAFQNYVTAIPSTVFSSKGFWRGGKTLLSYADCGQPDNAFFSPATFSLCFGHLSALPSVLFSQDPTVIFHEAGHTMTDLAMNLRNEVNATYSTRSNLGYLFYDEAGSIGEGVADYFSYMMNSRPHFAEWALGRFLNLSRPLREDDPLHAPGLAVAEDSRLSYPTYLLYDPNNATIEIEDVHFAGQIISHYMVALTEDLETQCSMTKATAIKNVMAIYIENMAEMGDISATGNDNLSGHVNLDQANAELWIRAVTPINFRRWAQGMAKYTLRMFSQVNNCNGGSYPRDRIEKLLDSYGLLLFKNYNEDGGAEGQGHAATSTPVTATNRVRTVLIPKDLLKLDPTQNATKAFVIDKRSDMIGALQSLQSTGQVSSISNQIQSDLPFNNGNARISPGELVGVSLNLYNDSNSVMAGIQVLGNDWDHFKEKAPCNTFSDNFPLISEGAAQLTTGEGVPGGCNYTTRSNGGEAAETLAPVCFVQVATANATQWADQSVLMTNTALDSSNCLSGSGKTSDCFIRILAGADNSFHSLIKPKQTYFNSLKEKNADFQFSLSNLIFFEVSPWTPPGTTFNCRFRARYTNCDDCWNDAAFNGDDYSDFEFSGAKPYSIINFQFTVID
;
A
#
# COMPACT_ATOMS: atom_id res chain seq x y z
N MET A 1 -25.26 -56.21 15.64
CA MET A 1 -26.68 -56.01 15.98
C MET A 1 -26.98 -54.53 15.87
N SER A 2 -27.89 -54.24 14.94
CA SER A 2 -28.70 -53.05 14.69
C SER A 2 -28.31 -51.68 15.25
N ALA A 3 -28.02 -50.78 14.31
CA ALA A 3 -28.27 -49.34 14.39
C ALA A 3 -29.77 -49.03 14.24
N ILE A 4 -30.23 -47.97 14.90
CA ILE A 4 -31.45 -47.16 14.66
C ILE A 4 -31.06 -45.75 15.18
N GLY A 5 -31.11 -44.61 14.48
CA GLY A 5 -31.75 -44.23 13.23
C GLY A 5 -32.90 -43.23 13.50
N LEU A 6 -32.80 -42.02 12.93
CA LEU A 6 -33.81 -40.96 12.63
C LEU A 6 -33.41 -39.57 13.15
N SER A 7 -33.52 -38.45 12.42
CA SER A 7 -33.70 -38.16 11.00
C SER A 7 -33.59 -36.64 10.80
N SER A 8 -32.91 -36.24 9.74
CA SER A 8 -32.86 -34.89 9.17
C SER A 8 -34.16 -34.52 8.44
N CYS A 9 -34.41 -33.21 8.29
CA CYS A 9 -35.26 -32.65 7.25
C CYS A 9 -34.43 -31.67 6.41
N LEU A 10 -33.74 -32.22 5.41
CA LEU A 10 -33.35 -31.51 4.19
C LEU A 10 -34.39 -31.89 3.13
N GLY A 11 -34.98 -30.90 2.46
CA GLY A 11 -35.77 -31.09 1.24
C GLY A 11 -35.44 -29.93 0.31
N GLY A 12 -35.26 -30.09 -1.00
CA GLY A 12 -35.04 -31.25 -1.86
C GLY A 12 -33.91 -30.86 -2.85
N GLY A 13 -33.18 -31.78 -3.48
CA GLY A 13 -33.70 -32.88 -4.27
C GLY A 13 -33.71 -32.52 -5.76
N THR A 14 -32.56 -32.16 -6.35
CA THR A 14 -32.31 -32.33 -7.79
C THR A 14 -31.26 -33.42 -7.99
N ALA A 15 -31.64 -34.39 -8.79
CA ALA A 15 -31.03 -35.69 -8.94
C ALA A 15 -29.55 -35.64 -9.37
N LYS A 16 -28.73 -36.51 -8.75
CA LYS A 16 -27.44 -36.95 -9.30
C LYS A 16 -27.68 -37.66 -10.64
N SER A 17 -27.58 -36.92 -11.73
CA SER A 17 -27.34 -37.48 -13.05
C SER A 17 -25.87 -37.83 -13.13
N THR A 18 -25.53 -39.11 -12.96
CA THR A 18 -24.29 -39.68 -13.48
C THR A 18 -24.29 -39.51 -15.00
N ARG A 19 -23.67 -38.45 -15.52
CA ARG A 19 -23.44 -38.28 -16.97
C ARG A 19 -22.37 -39.27 -17.41
N SER A 20 -22.83 -40.41 -17.92
CA SER A 20 -22.05 -41.28 -18.79
C SER A 20 -21.72 -40.53 -20.08
N GLY A 21 -20.43 -40.30 -20.36
CA GLY A 21 -19.84 -39.91 -21.64
C GLY A 21 -20.56 -38.81 -22.43
N SER A 22 -20.19 -37.54 -22.24
CA SER A 22 -20.58 -36.45 -23.16
C SER A 22 -19.40 -35.50 -23.37
N GLY A 23 -19.01 -35.26 -24.63
CA GLY A 23 -18.04 -34.22 -24.97
C GLY A 23 -18.46 -32.85 -24.39
N GLY A 24 -17.48 -32.02 -24.02
CA GLY A 24 -17.73 -30.70 -23.45
C GLY A 24 -18.58 -29.79 -24.34
N ILE A 25 -19.02 -28.67 -23.79
CA ILE A 25 -19.78 -27.67 -24.55
C ILE A 25 -18.89 -27.17 -25.68
N VAL A 26 -19.42 -27.23 -26.91
CA VAL A 26 -18.72 -26.72 -28.08
C VAL A 26 -18.72 -25.20 -28.03
N ASN A 27 -17.54 -24.59 -28.07
CA ASN A 27 -17.35 -23.14 -28.16
C ASN A 27 -16.76 -22.78 -29.52
N SER A 28 -17.60 -22.81 -30.55
CA SER A 28 -17.24 -22.49 -31.94
C SER A 28 -18.12 -21.37 -32.51
N PRO A 29 -17.74 -20.73 -33.63
CA PRO A 29 -18.53 -19.64 -34.22
C PRO A 29 -19.98 -20.01 -34.53
N SER A 30 -20.24 -21.25 -34.94
CA SER A 30 -21.61 -21.73 -35.22
C SER A 30 -22.46 -21.96 -33.97
N SER A 31 -21.89 -21.83 -32.77
CA SER A 31 -22.54 -22.15 -31.50
C SER A 31 -22.99 -20.92 -30.70
N VAL A 32 -22.69 -19.71 -31.18
CA VAL A 32 -23.02 -18.42 -30.54
C VAL A 32 -23.44 -17.39 -31.57
N SER A 33 -24.03 -16.28 -31.11
CA SER A 33 -24.37 -15.13 -31.95
C SER A 33 -23.16 -14.23 -32.19
N GLU A 34 -23.23 -13.35 -33.19
CA GLU A 34 -22.23 -12.30 -33.41
C GLU A 34 -21.99 -11.48 -32.13
N GLY A 35 -20.74 -11.10 -31.88
CA GLY A 35 -20.28 -10.40 -30.68
C GLY A 35 -20.22 -11.25 -29.41
N HIS A 36 -20.64 -12.52 -29.46
CA HIS A 36 -20.70 -13.40 -28.29
C HIS A 36 -19.63 -14.50 -28.30
N GLY A 37 -19.37 -15.04 -27.12
CA GLY A 37 -18.53 -16.21 -26.87
C GLY A 37 -19.05 -16.99 -25.65
N ARG A 38 -18.19 -17.81 -25.06
CA ARG A 38 -18.40 -18.43 -23.74
C ARG A 38 -17.11 -18.34 -22.97
N ILE A 39 -17.20 -18.06 -21.68
CA ILE A 39 -16.05 -17.89 -20.79
C ILE A 39 -16.20 -18.78 -19.55
N LEU A 40 -15.14 -18.91 -18.75
CA LEU A 40 -15.22 -19.51 -17.42
C LEU A 40 -15.87 -18.49 -16.49
N LYS A 41 -17.03 -18.81 -15.93
CA LYS A 41 -17.78 -17.87 -15.07
C LYS A 41 -17.22 -17.72 -13.66
N ASP A 42 -16.41 -18.69 -13.24
CA ASP A 42 -15.70 -18.72 -11.97
C ASP A 42 -14.45 -19.58 -12.14
N ASN A 43 -13.67 -19.78 -11.09
CA ASN A 43 -12.51 -20.65 -11.18
C ASN A 43 -12.87 -22.13 -11.40
N PRO A 44 -11.96 -22.93 -11.97
CA PRO A 44 -12.25 -24.32 -12.33
C PRO A 44 -12.67 -25.23 -11.17
N ILE A 45 -12.19 -25.02 -9.94
CA ILE A 45 -12.62 -25.81 -8.77
C ILE A 45 -14.09 -25.54 -8.46
N ILE A 46 -14.51 -24.27 -8.45
CA ILE A 46 -15.89 -23.89 -8.18
C ILE A 46 -16.83 -24.39 -9.29
N LEU A 47 -16.42 -24.27 -10.56
CA LEU A 47 -17.22 -24.73 -11.69
C LEU A 47 -17.37 -26.25 -11.76
N SER A 48 -16.34 -27.00 -11.35
CA SER A 48 -16.35 -28.47 -11.37
C SER A 48 -16.97 -29.09 -10.11
N GLY A 49 -16.88 -28.41 -8.97
CA GLY A 49 -17.16 -28.97 -7.66
C GLY A 49 -16.11 -29.97 -7.17
N ASP A 50 -14.92 -29.99 -7.80
CA ASP A 50 -13.81 -30.90 -7.48
C ASP A 50 -12.59 -30.12 -6.96
N THR A 51 -12.34 -30.18 -5.65
CA THR A 51 -11.17 -29.56 -5.03
C THR A 51 -9.84 -30.22 -5.43
N GLY A 52 -9.90 -31.44 -5.99
CA GLY A 52 -8.76 -32.19 -6.49
C GLY A 52 -8.44 -31.97 -7.97
N LEU A 53 -9.17 -31.07 -8.65
CA LEU A 53 -9.13 -30.91 -10.10
C LEU A 53 -7.71 -30.82 -10.66
N GLU A 54 -7.39 -31.72 -11.59
CA GLU A 54 -6.06 -31.84 -12.16
C GLU A 54 -5.73 -30.68 -13.12
N ALA A 55 -4.42 -30.41 -13.30
CA ALA A 55 -3.92 -29.37 -14.21
C ALA A 55 -4.35 -29.57 -15.67
N GLY A 56 -4.59 -30.82 -16.10
CA GLY A 56 -5.02 -31.18 -17.45
C GLY A 56 -6.54 -31.26 -17.62
N ALA A 57 -7.33 -30.72 -16.69
CA ALA A 57 -8.78 -30.76 -16.77
C ALA A 57 -9.30 -30.12 -18.07
N ASN A 58 -10.25 -30.78 -18.72
CA ASN A 58 -10.86 -30.26 -19.94
C ASN A 58 -11.82 -29.10 -19.61
N LEU A 59 -11.35 -27.86 -19.81
CA LEU A 59 -12.08 -26.63 -19.49
C LEU A 59 -13.39 -26.50 -20.27
N SER A 60 -13.55 -27.18 -21.42
CA SER A 60 -14.80 -27.22 -22.18
C SER A 60 -15.96 -27.90 -21.42
N LEU A 61 -15.67 -28.65 -20.35
CA LEU A 61 -16.68 -29.20 -19.45
C LEU A 61 -17.19 -28.19 -18.42
N LEU A 62 -16.49 -27.07 -18.24
CA LEU A 62 -16.72 -26.08 -17.18
C LEU A 62 -17.44 -24.83 -17.68
N ILE A 63 -17.41 -24.57 -19.00
CA ILE A 63 -18.23 -23.52 -19.61
C ILE A 63 -19.69 -23.97 -19.76
N THR A 64 -20.62 -23.02 -19.74
CA THR A 64 -22.06 -23.30 -19.83
C THR A 64 -22.62 -23.08 -21.23
N SER A 65 -23.82 -23.58 -21.53
CA SER A 65 -24.49 -23.32 -22.81
C SER A 65 -24.85 -21.85 -23.03
N GLN A 66 -24.94 -21.07 -21.95
CA GLN A 66 -25.22 -19.63 -22.00
C GLN A 66 -24.08 -18.92 -22.73
N GLN A 67 -24.44 -18.08 -23.71
CA GLN A 67 -23.49 -17.22 -24.40
C GLN A 67 -23.28 -15.92 -23.64
N ASP A 68 -22.10 -15.36 -23.79
CA ASP A 68 -21.65 -14.14 -23.13
C ASP A 68 -21.33 -13.08 -24.18
N PHE A 69 -21.83 -11.87 -23.99
CA PHE A 69 -21.43 -10.75 -24.83
C PHE A 69 -19.99 -10.37 -24.51
N ILE A 70 -19.14 -10.34 -25.55
CA ILE A 70 -17.72 -10.04 -25.42
C ILE A 70 -17.45 -8.64 -25.98
N THR A 71 -17.61 -8.47 -27.30
CA THR A 71 -17.52 -7.17 -27.98
C THR A 71 -17.98 -7.32 -29.43
N ASN A 72 -18.50 -6.23 -30.02
CA ASN A 72 -18.77 -6.16 -31.47
C ASN A 72 -17.55 -5.69 -32.27
N ASN A 73 -16.44 -5.35 -31.61
CA ASN A 73 -15.23 -4.90 -32.28
C ASN A 73 -14.55 -6.05 -33.03
N GLN A 74 -13.77 -5.71 -34.07
CA GLN A 74 -12.99 -6.71 -34.81
C GLN A 74 -11.89 -7.36 -33.96
N PHE A 75 -11.41 -6.64 -32.93
CA PHE A 75 -10.35 -7.05 -32.01
C PHE A 75 -10.84 -6.99 -30.57
N LEU A 76 -10.13 -7.65 -29.64
CA LEU A 76 -10.36 -7.58 -28.19
C LEU A 76 -9.91 -6.23 -27.61
N VAL A 77 -10.62 -5.19 -28.02
CA VAL A 77 -10.47 -3.80 -27.61
C VAL A 77 -11.84 -3.30 -27.18
N SER A 78 -11.92 -2.50 -26.13
CA SER A 78 -13.18 -1.87 -25.69
C SER A 78 -12.99 -0.40 -25.33
N ASP A 79 -14.10 0.32 -25.40
CA ASP A 79 -14.24 1.70 -24.94
C ASP A 79 -14.83 1.72 -23.53
N CYS A 80 -14.40 2.68 -22.71
CA CYS A 80 -14.92 2.88 -21.37
C CYS A 80 -15.85 4.10 -21.39
N THR A 81 -17.14 3.88 -21.20
CA THR A 81 -18.15 4.95 -21.25
C THR A 81 -18.84 5.14 -19.91
N VAL A 82 -18.78 6.36 -19.38
CA VAL A 82 -19.42 6.76 -18.12
C VAL A 82 -20.13 8.09 -18.31
N PHE A 83 -21.42 8.18 -17.97
CA PHE A 83 -22.27 9.37 -18.18
C PHE A 83 -22.15 10.02 -19.58
N GLY A 84 -22.04 9.19 -20.63
CA GLY A 84 -21.93 9.65 -22.02
C GLY A 84 -20.54 10.18 -22.41
N GLN A 85 -19.56 10.12 -21.51
CA GLN A 85 -18.16 10.41 -21.79
C GLN A 85 -17.42 9.11 -22.07
N THR A 86 -16.74 9.04 -23.21
CA THR A 86 -16.08 7.83 -23.69
C THR A 86 -14.56 8.02 -23.75
N VAL A 87 -13.83 7.09 -23.14
CA VAL A 87 -12.41 6.86 -23.36
C VAL A 87 -12.28 5.74 -24.38
N SER A 88 -11.84 6.08 -25.59
CA SER A 88 -11.69 5.11 -26.67
C SER A 88 -10.52 4.17 -26.42
N ASN A 89 -10.67 2.89 -26.76
CA ASN A 89 -9.66 1.85 -26.60
C ASN A 89 -9.07 1.82 -25.18
N CYS A 90 -9.92 1.89 -24.16
CA CYS A 90 -9.47 1.93 -22.78
C CYS A 90 -8.87 0.59 -22.32
N ILE A 91 -9.33 -0.54 -22.85
CA ILE A 91 -8.82 -1.89 -22.52
C ILE A 91 -8.48 -2.61 -23.81
N GLU A 92 -7.36 -3.31 -23.80
CA GLU A 92 -6.92 -4.17 -24.89
C GLU A 92 -6.34 -5.47 -24.32
N THR A 93 -6.70 -6.60 -24.92
CA THR A 93 -6.18 -7.93 -24.55
C THR A 93 -5.47 -8.59 -25.71
N ARG A 94 -4.30 -9.15 -25.41
CA ARG A 94 -3.48 -9.96 -26.31
C ARG A 94 -2.97 -11.19 -25.55
N LYS A 95 -2.40 -12.15 -26.28
CA LYS A 95 -1.61 -13.23 -25.68
C LYS A 95 -0.46 -12.67 -24.84
N ASP A 96 0.49 -12.00 -25.50
CA ASP A 96 1.70 -11.43 -24.89
C ASP A 96 2.07 -10.09 -25.56
N GLN A 97 3.12 -9.44 -25.05
CA GLN A 97 3.61 -8.14 -25.55
C GLN A 97 4.04 -8.15 -27.03
N ASN A 98 4.42 -9.32 -27.57
CA ASN A 98 4.94 -9.47 -28.93
C ASN A 98 3.88 -9.95 -29.92
N SER A 99 2.69 -10.32 -29.43
CA SER A 99 1.62 -10.89 -30.22
C SER A 99 0.77 -9.83 -30.91
N SER A 100 0.25 -10.16 -32.09
CA SER A 100 -0.78 -9.37 -32.78
C SER A 100 -2.13 -9.54 -32.09
N LEU A 101 -3.02 -8.56 -32.26
CA LEU A 101 -4.40 -8.66 -31.77
C LEU A 101 -5.14 -9.84 -32.40
N THR A 102 -5.82 -10.62 -31.56
CA THR A 102 -6.71 -11.68 -32.02
C THR A 102 -7.97 -11.07 -32.64
N ALA A 103 -8.28 -11.49 -33.87
CA ALA A 103 -9.46 -11.04 -34.61
C ALA A 103 -10.67 -11.95 -34.32
N ALA A 104 -11.87 -11.36 -34.34
CA ALA A 104 -13.12 -12.10 -34.24
C ALA A 104 -13.24 -13.18 -35.34
N ASN A 105 -13.70 -14.38 -34.97
CA ASN A 105 -13.90 -15.48 -35.90
C ASN A 105 -15.35 -15.50 -36.40
N GLN A 106 -15.56 -15.10 -37.66
CA GLN A 106 -16.90 -14.92 -38.24
C GLN A 106 -17.78 -13.96 -37.41
N GLY A 107 -17.18 -12.92 -36.84
CA GLY A 107 -17.86 -11.96 -35.95
C GLY A 107 -18.14 -12.49 -34.54
N THR A 108 -17.68 -13.69 -34.20
CA THR A 108 -17.87 -14.31 -32.87
C THR A 108 -16.55 -14.42 -32.10
N TRP A 109 -16.66 -14.59 -30.78
CA TRP A 109 -15.56 -14.78 -29.84
C TRP A 109 -15.57 -16.18 -29.21
N ALA A 110 -16.06 -17.18 -29.96
CA ALA A 110 -16.11 -18.56 -29.53
C ALA A 110 -14.89 -19.35 -30.03
N PHE A 111 -14.02 -19.72 -29.10
CA PHE A 111 -12.82 -20.52 -29.33
C PHE A 111 -12.76 -21.72 -28.38
N ASP A 112 -12.07 -22.79 -28.78
CA ASP A 112 -11.88 -23.98 -27.92
C ASP A 112 -11.31 -23.59 -26.55
N ALA A 113 -11.88 -24.13 -25.47
CA ALA A 113 -11.53 -23.71 -24.11
C ALA A 113 -10.06 -23.97 -23.72
N ASN A 114 -9.33 -24.79 -24.48
CA ASN A 114 -7.91 -25.05 -24.25
C ASN A 114 -6.99 -24.22 -25.18
N SER A 115 -7.54 -23.31 -26.00
CA SER A 115 -6.75 -22.49 -26.91
C SER A 115 -6.31 -21.18 -26.26
N THR A 116 -5.22 -20.60 -26.78
CA THR A 116 -4.78 -19.27 -26.37
C THR A 116 -5.83 -18.20 -26.65
N GLN A 117 -6.56 -18.27 -27.76
CA GLN A 117 -7.60 -17.30 -28.09
C GLN A 117 -8.75 -17.32 -27.08
N PHE A 118 -9.06 -18.48 -26.51
CA PHE A 118 -10.03 -18.55 -25.42
C PHE A 118 -9.54 -17.82 -24.18
N LEU A 119 -8.26 -17.93 -23.82
CA LEU A 119 -7.68 -17.19 -22.69
C LEU A 119 -7.73 -15.68 -22.90
N GLU A 120 -7.44 -15.21 -24.12
CA GLU A 120 -7.56 -13.81 -24.47
C GLU A 120 -9.02 -13.33 -24.31
N VAL A 121 -10.00 -14.10 -24.80
CA VAL A 121 -11.43 -13.79 -24.64
C VAL A 121 -11.86 -13.82 -23.16
N ASN A 122 -11.40 -14.82 -22.40
CA ASN A 122 -11.72 -14.98 -20.97
C ASN A 122 -11.21 -13.78 -20.16
N THR A 123 -9.93 -13.43 -20.34
CA THR A 123 -9.30 -12.25 -19.71
C THR A 123 -10.03 -10.98 -20.10
N PHE A 124 -10.26 -10.73 -21.39
CA PHE A 124 -10.92 -9.52 -21.87
C PHE A 124 -12.34 -9.35 -21.31
N ALA A 125 -13.13 -10.43 -21.29
CA ALA A 125 -14.50 -10.37 -20.80
C ALA A 125 -14.58 -10.04 -19.31
N HIS A 126 -13.71 -10.67 -18.51
CA HIS A 126 -13.64 -10.44 -17.06
C HIS A 126 -13.11 -9.03 -16.73
N LEU A 127 -12.09 -8.55 -17.45
CA LEU A 127 -11.59 -7.18 -17.27
C LEU A 127 -12.65 -6.12 -17.60
N ASN A 128 -13.41 -6.31 -18.69
CA ASN A 128 -14.52 -5.42 -19.01
C ASN A 128 -15.60 -5.45 -17.93
N ALA A 129 -15.90 -6.61 -17.35
CA ALA A 129 -16.87 -6.74 -16.28
C ALA A 129 -16.41 -6.01 -15.01
N VAL A 130 -15.14 -6.15 -14.62
CA VAL A 130 -14.56 -5.44 -13.46
C VAL A 130 -14.56 -3.92 -13.70
N ALA A 131 -14.08 -3.46 -14.86
CA ALA A 131 -14.06 -2.02 -15.18
C ALA A 131 -15.47 -1.43 -15.19
N SER A 132 -16.45 -2.15 -15.74
CA SER A 132 -17.86 -1.73 -15.71
C SER A 132 -18.42 -1.67 -14.29
N ALA A 133 -18.11 -2.67 -13.46
CA ALA A 133 -18.51 -2.67 -12.05
C ALA A 133 -17.89 -1.48 -11.32
N PHE A 134 -16.59 -1.25 -11.46
CA PHE A 134 -15.86 -0.14 -10.83
C PHE A 134 -16.42 1.23 -11.23
N HIS A 135 -16.65 1.48 -12.53
CA HIS A 135 -17.25 2.74 -12.99
C HIS A 135 -18.64 2.97 -12.37
N ASN A 136 -19.46 1.91 -12.24
CA ASN A 136 -20.74 2.02 -11.55
C ASN A 136 -20.56 2.38 -10.06
N GLN A 137 -19.48 1.93 -9.42
CA GLN A 137 -19.19 2.32 -8.03
C GLN A 137 -18.72 3.77 -7.89
N ILE A 138 -17.95 4.29 -8.86
CA ILE A 138 -17.61 5.72 -8.87
C ILE A 138 -18.89 6.55 -9.00
N ILE A 139 -19.82 6.15 -9.88
CA ILE A 139 -21.13 6.79 -10.02
C ILE A 139 -21.91 6.73 -8.70
N GLN A 140 -21.95 5.57 -8.05
CA GLN A 140 -22.64 5.38 -6.78
C GLN A 140 -22.07 6.31 -5.71
N ALA A 141 -20.75 6.33 -5.54
CA ALA A 141 -20.06 7.18 -4.57
C ALA A 141 -20.34 8.68 -4.84
N ALA A 142 -20.19 9.13 -6.09
CA ALA A 142 -20.49 10.51 -6.47
C ALA A 142 -21.98 10.88 -6.23
N THR A 143 -22.90 9.93 -6.43
CA THR A 143 -24.33 10.13 -6.18
C THR A 143 -24.64 10.24 -4.69
N LEU A 144 -23.99 9.43 -3.85
CA LEU A 144 -24.15 9.47 -2.40
C LEU A 144 -23.55 10.75 -1.80
N GLY A 145 -22.46 11.25 -2.37
CA GLY A 145 -21.82 12.51 -1.97
C GLY A 145 -22.53 13.77 -2.47
N ASN A 146 -23.31 13.69 -3.56
CA ASN A 146 -23.94 14.86 -4.17
C ASN A 146 -25.39 14.65 -4.67
N PRO A 147 -26.36 14.23 -3.82
CA PRO A 147 -27.75 14.17 -4.21
C PRO A 147 -28.41 15.53 -3.99
N GLY A 148 -28.99 16.10 -5.05
CA GLY A 148 -29.67 17.38 -5.04
C GLY A 148 -30.51 17.64 -3.79
N ALA A 149 -30.15 18.72 -3.11
CA ALA A 149 -30.94 19.56 -2.20
C ALA A 149 -30.97 19.31 -0.68
N PHE A 150 -30.76 18.14 -0.05
CA PHE A 150 -30.96 18.10 1.44
C PHE A 150 -30.16 17.12 2.33
N GLN A 151 -29.14 16.37 1.89
CA GLN A 151 -28.33 15.56 2.84
C GLN A 151 -26.91 15.32 2.30
N ASN A 152 -25.96 16.21 2.62
CA ASN A 152 -24.64 16.20 1.97
C ASN A 152 -23.52 16.01 2.99
N TYR A 153 -22.58 15.10 2.67
CA TYR A 153 -21.20 15.17 3.15
C TYR A 153 -20.31 15.73 2.03
N VAL A 154 -19.13 16.24 2.37
CA VAL A 154 -18.17 16.72 1.37
C VAL A 154 -17.44 15.51 0.78
N THR A 155 -17.69 15.22 -0.50
CA THR A 155 -17.08 14.11 -1.25
C THR A 155 -15.63 14.41 -1.64
N ALA A 156 -14.77 13.39 -1.61
CA ALA A 156 -13.43 13.44 -2.16
C ALA A 156 -13.42 13.23 -3.68
N ILE A 157 -14.51 12.75 -4.28
CA ILE A 157 -14.61 12.58 -5.73
C ILE A 157 -14.78 13.96 -6.41
N PRO A 158 -13.95 14.31 -7.41
CA PRO A 158 -14.09 15.59 -8.12
C PRO A 158 -15.42 15.68 -8.87
N SER A 159 -16.08 16.82 -8.77
CA SER A 159 -17.33 17.10 -9.50
C SER A 159 -17.18 16.99 -11.02
N THR A 160 -15.97 17.22 -11.54
CA THR A 160 -15.66 17.16 -12.98
C THR A 160 -15.11 15.83 -13.46
N VAL A 161 -14.95 14.82 -12.59
CA VAL A 161 -14.31 13.52 -12.88
C VAL A 161 -14.84 12.85 -14.15
N PHE A 162 -16.14 12.96 -14.41
CA PHE A 162 -16.75 12.41 -15.62
C PHE A 162 -16.50 13.28 -16.83
N SER A 163 -16.73 14.59 -16.74
CA SER A 163 -16.56 15.53 -17.84
C SER A 163 -15.11 15.65 -18.34
N SER A 164 -14.13 15.45 -17.46
CA SER A 164 -12.70 15.44 -17.80
C SER A 164 -12.18 14.06 -18.21
N LYS A 165 -13.01 13.01 -18.09
CA LYS A 165 -12.60 11.60 -18.20
C LYS A 165 -11.56 11.17 -17.17
N GLY A 166 -11.47 11.87 -16.04
CA GLY A 166 -10.57 11.54 -14.92
C GLY A 166 -10.93 10.25 -14.18
N PHE A 167 -12.03 9.58 -14.55
CA PHE A 167 -12.32 8.20 -14.13
C PHE A 167 -11.39 7.16 -14.78
N TRP A 168 -10.55 7.57 -15.73
CA TRP A 168 -9.57 6.71 -16.40
C TRP A 168 -8.21 7.40 -16.48
N ARG A 169 -7.15 6.62 -16.71
CA ARG A 169 -5.75 7.10 -16.70
C ARG A 169 -5.39 7.88 -17.96
N GLY A 170 -5.63 9.18 -18.04
CA GLY A 170 -5.16 10.07 -19.11
C GLY A 170 -5.47 9.60 -20.54
N GLY A 171 -6.52 8.78 -20.73
CA GLY A 171 -6.83 8.12 -22.00
C GLY A 171 -5.88 7.00 -22.43
N LYS A 172 -4.98 6.52 -21.56
CA LYS A 172 -4.12 5.36 -21.82
C LYS A 172 -4.92 4.07 -21.87
N THR A 173 -4.53 3.18 -22.77
CA THR A 173 -5.04 1.81 -22.86
C THR A 173 -4.41 0.95 -21.76
N LEU A 174 -5.25 0.26 -20.98
CA LEU A 174 -4.85 -0.84 -20.12
C LEU A 174 -4.53 -2.05 -21.00
N LEU A 175 -3.26 -2.42 -21.09
CA LEU A 175 -2.82 -3.58 -21.84
C LEU A 175 -2.87 -4.82 -20.97
N SER A 176 -3.55 -5.88 -21.40
CA SER A 176 -3.59 -7.15 -20.69
C SER A 176 -3.01 -8.27 -21.54
N TYR A 177 -2.16 -9.09 -20.91
CA TYR A 177 -1.47 -10.21 -21.53
C TYR A 177 -1.96 -11.51 -20.88
N ALA A 178 -2.77 -12.28 -21.61
CA ALA A 178 -3.40 -13.50 -21.10
C ALA A 178 -2.40 -14.66 -20.88
N ASP A 179 -1.22 -14.61 -21.48
CA ASP A 179 -0.10 -15.52 -21.28
C ASP A 179 1.20 -14.76 -21.55
N CYS A 180 1.72 -14.06 -20.54
CA CYS A 180 2.91 -13.22 -20.69
C CYS A 180 4.24 -13.97 -20.51
N GLY A 181 4.21 -15.30 -20.35
CA GLY A 181 5.40 -16.12 -20.18
C GLY A 181 6.14 -15.95 -18.84
N GLN A 182 5.57 -15.23 -17.88
CA GLN A 182 6.16 -15.08 -16.54
C GLN A 182 5.91 -16.35 -15.71
N PRO A 183 6.94 -16.96 -15.12
CA PRO A 183 6.78 -18.12 -14.25
C PRO A 183 6.30 -17.71 -12.86
N ASP A 184 5.34 -18.47 -12.32
CA ASP A 184 4.80 -18.39 -10.97
C ASP A 184 4.32 -17.00 -10.54
N ASN A 185 3.92 -16.15 -11.50
CA ASN A 185 3.44 -14.81 -11.18
C ASN A 185 2.31 -14.29 -12.10
N ALA A 186 1.37 -13.54 -11.51
CA ALA A 186 0.50 -12.59 -12.20
C ALA A 186 0.67 -11.24 -11.51
N PHE A 187 0.62 -10.15 -12.27
CA PHE A 187 0.79 -8.82 -11.68
C PHE A 187 0.17 -7.70 -12.51
N PHE A 188 -0.17 -6.62 -11.82
CA PHE A 188 -0.36 -5.29 -12.39
C PHE A 188 0.94 -4.48 -12.36
N SER A 189 1.26 -3.81 -13.46
CA SER A 189 2.38 -2.87 -13.55
C SER A 189 1.85 -1.43 -13.67
N PRO A 190 2.00 -0.58 -12.63
CA PRO A 190 1.63 0.83 -12.72
C PRO A 190 2.52 1.62 -13.70
N ALA A 191 3.76 1.19 -13.93
CA ALA A 191 4.69 1.87 -14.85
C ALA A 191 4.19 1.81 -16.30
N THR A 192 3.76 0.63 -16.75
CA THR A 192 3.30 0.39 -18.13
C THR A 192 1.78 0.43 -18.27
N PHE A 193 1.03 0.52 -17.16
CA PHE A 193 -0.42 0.36 -17.13
C PHE A 193 -0.85 -0.93 -17.81
N SER A 194 -0.33 -2.05 -17.31
CA SER A 194 -0.56 -3.36 -17.91
C SER A 194 -0.74 -4.48 -16.90
N LEU A 195 -1.46 -5.51 -17.31
CA LEU A 195 -1.69 -6.75 -16.58
C LEU A 195 -0.94 -7.90 -17.26
N CYS A 196 -0.23 -8.70 -16.47
CA CYS A 196 0.55 -9.84 -16.94
C CYS A 196 0.02 -11.09 -16.25
N PHE A 197 -0.54 -12.04 -17.01
CA PHE A 197 -0.93 -13.34 -16.47
C PHE A 197 0.07 -14.39 -16.92
N GLY A 198 0.82 -14.93 -15.96
CA GLY A 198 1.84 -15.95 -16.20
C GLY A 198 1.31 -17.38 -16.14
N HIS A 199 2.21 -18.29 -15.82
CA HIS A 199 1.99 -19.73 -15.75
C HIS A 199 2.72 -20.33 -14.57
N LEU A 200 2.30 -21.52 -14.14
CA LEU A 200 3.07 -22.27 -13.14
C LEU A 200 4.33 -22.88 -13.75
N SER A 201 5.50 -22.58 -13.20
CA SER A 201 6.77 -23.09 -13.73
C SER A 201 6.84 -24.62 -13.70
N ALA A 202 6.32 -25.22 -12.63
CA ALA A 202 6.25 -26.68 -12.46
C ALA A 202 5.19 -27.34 -13.35
N LEU A 203 4.14 -26.59 -13.75
CA LEU A 203 3.02 -27.08 -14.56
C LEU A 203 2.62 -26.01 -15.60
N PRO A 204 3.41 -25.80 -16.67
CA PRO A 204 3.17 -24.68 -17.60
C PRO A 204 1.82 -24.70 -18.34
N SER A 205 1.07 -25.80 -18.26
CA SER A 205 -0.30 -25.89 -18.76
C SER A 205 -1.33 -25.16 -17.90
N VAL A 206 -0.99 -24.87 -16.64
CA VAL A 206 -1.82 -24.06 -15.73
C VAL A 206 -1.42 -22.60 -15.92
N LEU A 207 -2.34 -21.83 -16.49
CA LEU A 207 -2.18 -20.43 -16.82
C LEU A 207 -3.07 -19.61 -15.90
N PHE A 208 -2.56 -18.51 -15.36
CA PHE A 208 -3.30 -17.72 -14.38
C PHE A 208 -4.56 -17.05 -14.95
N SER A 209 -4.60 -16.82 -16.27
CA SER A 209 -5.78 -16.34 -16.98
C SER A 209 -6.94 -17.36 -17.08
N GLN A 210 -6.70 -18.63 -16.73
CA GLN A 210 -7.75 -19.65 -16.64
C GLN A 210 -8.56 -19.54 -15.33
N ASP A 211 -8.06 -18.81 -14.33
CA ASP A 211 -8.74 -18.58 -13.05
C ASP A 211 -9.25 -17.12 -13.00
N PRO A 212 -10.57 -16.88 -13.20
CA PRO A 212 -11.14 -15.54 -13.15
C PRO A 212 -10.87 -14.79 -11.84
N THR A 213 -10.69 -15.48 -10.71
CA THR A 213 -10.43 -14.80 -9.44
C THR A 213 -9.07 -14.11 -9.44
N VAL A 214 -8.06 -14.68 -10.10
CA VAL A 214 -6.75 -14.05 -10.31
C VAL A 214 -6.90 -12.83 -11.22
N ILE A 215 -7.70 -12.93 -12.29
CA ILE A 215 -8.00 -11.77 -13.17
C ILE A 215 -8.66 -10.63 -12.37
N PHE A 216 -9.61 -10.94 -11.48
CA PHE A 216 -10.27 -9.94 -10.65
C PHE A 216 -9.33 -9.27 -9.65
N HIS A 217 -8.42 -10.05 -9.05
CA HIS A 217 -7.40 -9.55 -8.13
C HIS A 217 -6.46 -8.56 -8.83
N GLU A 218 -5.86 -8.94 -9.97
CA GLU A 218 -4.94 -8.05 -10.70
C GLU A 218 -5.66 -6.79 -11.24
N ALA A 219 -6.91 -6.95 -11.68
CA ALA A 219 -7.75 -5.83 -12.05
C ALA A 219 -8.03 -4.92 -10.83
N GLY A 220 -8.15 -5.48 -9.62
CA GLY A 220 -8.31 -4.74 -8.37
C GLY A 220 -7.16 -3.77 -8.09
N HIS A 221 -5.90 -4.17 -8.35
CA HIS A 221 -4.77 -3.24 -8.29
C HIS A 221 -4.90 -2.09 -9.30
N THR A 222 -5.35 -2.40 -10.52
CA THR A 222 -5.60 -1.37 -11.54
C THR A 222 -6.68 -0.38 -11.09
N MET A 223 -7.80 -0.88 -10.57
CA MET A 223 -8.90 -0.04 -10.09
C MET A 223 -8.51 0.78 -8.85
N THR A 224 -7.62 0.25 -8.00
CA THR A 224 -7.04 0.97 -6.88
C THR A 224 -6.17 2.15 -7.36
N ASP A 225 -5.29 1.93 -8.35
CA ASP A 225 -4.51 3.02 -8.98
C ASP A 225 -5.44 4.10 -9.55
N LEU A 226 -6.55 3.71 -10.19
CA LEU A 226 -7.53 4.68 -10.69
C LEU A 226 -8.23 5.44 -9.54
N ALA A 227 -8.69 4.74 -8.50
CA ALA A 227 -9.41 5.35 -7.37
C ALA A 227 -8.55 6.37 -6.61
N MET A 228 -7.26 6.07 -6.41
CA MET A 228 -6.31 6.97 -5.76
C MET A 228 -6.03 8.24 -6.57
N ASN A 229 -6.18 8.18 -7.89
CA ASN A 229 -5.73 9.24 -8.79
C ASN A 229 -6.89 9.99 -9.46
N LEU A 230 -8.14 9.85 -9.01
CA LEU A 230 -9.28 10.56 -9.61
C LEU A 230 -9.08 12.08 -9.64
N ARG A 231 -8.54 12.68 -8.56
CA ARG A 231 -8.17 14.10 -8.49
C ARG A 231 -6.99 14.44 -9.39
N ASN A 232 -5.98 13.58 -9.37
CA ASN A 232 -4.73 13.77 -10.09
C ASN A 232 -4.96 13.75 -11.61
N GLU A 233 -5.90 12.93 -12.09
CA GLU A 233 -6.28 12.86 -13.51
C GLU A 233 -7.13 14.04 -13.97
N VAL A 234 -8.03 14.53 -13.12
CA VAL A 234 -8.80 15.75 -13.41
C VAL A 234 -7.88 16.96 -13.56
N ASN A 235 -6.81 17.00 -12.77
CA ASN A 235 -5.84 18.07 -12.79
C ASN A 235 -4.60 17.64 -13.61
N ALA A 236 -4.68 17.79 -14.94
CA ALA A 236 -3.68 17.34 -15.93
C ALA A 236 -2.26 17.97 -15.82
N THR A 237 -1.93 18.59 -14.69
CA THR A 237 -0.64 19.23 -14.41
C THR A 237 0.41 18.24 -13.90
N TYR A 238 -0.01 17.06 -13.41
CA TYR A 238 0.89 16.13 -12.72
C TYR A 238 1.39 15.00 -13.62
N SER A 239 2.72 14.83 -13.67
CA SER A 239 3.36 13.66 -14.29
C SER A 239 3.43 12.46 -13.36
N THR A 240 3.38 12.70 -12.05
CA THR A 240 3.49 11.66 -11.02
C THR A 240 2.11 11.19 -10.58
N ARG A 241 2.02 9.93 -10.13
CA ARG A 241 0.80 9.31 -9.61
C ARG A 241 1.04 8.79 -8.20
N SER A 242 0.00 8.83 -7.39
CA SER A 242 -0.04 8.12 -6.11
C SER A 242 -0.20 6.63 -6.35
N ASN A 243 0.39 5.81 -5.51
CA ASN A 243 0.24 4.36 -5.54
C ASN A 243 0.22 3.78 -4.12
N LEU A 244 -0.29 2.57 -3.99
CA LEU A 244 0.04 1.69 -2.88
C LEU A 244 1.30 0.93 -3.28
N GLY A 245 2.31 0.89 -2.41
CA GLY A 245 3.58 0.22 -2.68
C GLY A 245 3.40 -1.24 -3.12
N TYR A 246 4.40 -1.84 -3.79
CA TYR A 246 4.21 -3.17 -4.41
C TYR A 246 5.43 -4.10 -4.37
N LEU A 247 6.60 -3.65 -3.91
CA LEU A 247 7.82 -4.45 -4.11
C LEU A 247 8.22 -5.34 -2.94
N PHE A 248 7.94 -4.91 -1.73
CA PHE A 248 8.31 -5.59 -0.49
C PHE A 248 7.27 -5.27 0.57
N TYR A 249 7.40 -5.86 1.76
CA TYR A 249 6.50 -5.51 2.85
C TYR A 249 6.51 -4.01 3.14
N ASP A 250 5.35 -3.40 2.93
CA ASP A 250 4.91 -2.16 3.53
C ASP A 250 3.39 -2.27 3.78
N GLU A 251 2.84 -1.40 4.65
CA GLU A 251 1.42 -1.47 4.98
C GLU A 251 0.52 -1.02 3.82
N ALA A 252 1.00 -0.16 2.92
CA ALA A 252 0.23 0.30 1.77
C ALA A 252 0.01 -0.84 0.76
N GLY A 253 1.06 -1.60 0.43
CA GLY A 253 1.00 -2.79 -0.41
C GLY A 253 0.14 -3.87 0.22
N SER A 254 0.26 -4.09 1.54
CA SER A 254 -0.63 -5.02 2.25
C SER A 254 -2.11 -4.61 2.12
N ILE A 255 -2.44 -3.33 2.24
CA ILE A 255 -3.79 -2.82 1.95
C ILE A 255 -4.18 -3.10 0.50
N GLY A 256 -3.27 -2.87 -0.44
CA GLY A 256 -3.48 -3.13 -1.87
C GLY A 256 -3.86 -4.58 -2.15
N GLU A 257 -3.15 -5.54 -1.56
CA GLU A 257 -3.44 -6.98 -1.69
C GLU A 257 -4.80 -7.36 -1.12
N GLY A 258 -5.12 -6.88 0.09
CA GLY A 258 -6.42 -7.16 0.70
C GLY A 258 -7.60 -6.56 -0.06
N VAL A 259 -7.43 -5.36 -0.62
CA VAL A 259 -8.43 -4.75 -1.50
C VAL A 259 -8.56 -5.54 -2.81
N ALA A 260 -7.45 -5.96 -3.41
CA ALA A 260 -7.45 -6.77 -4.62
C ALA A 260 -8.20 -8.09 -4.43
N ASP A 261 -8.02 -8.77 -3.29
CA ASP A 261 -8.84 -9.92 -2.91
C ASP A 261 -10.33 -9.56 -2.79
N TYR A 262 -10.66 -8.41 -2.19
CA TYR A 262 -12.06 -7.96 -2.11
C TYR A 262 -12.68 -7.67 -3.49
N PHE A 263 -11.90 -7.30 -4.52
CA PHE A 263 -12.42 -7.20 -5.89
C PHE A 263 -12.88 -8.56 -6.45
N SER A 264 -12.23 -9.67 -6.06
CA SER A 264 -12.74 -11.01 -6.36
C SER A 264 -14.11 -11.23 -5.70
N TYR A 265 -14.25 -10.90 -4.41
CA TYR A 265 -15.53 -10.95 -3.69
C TYR A 265 -16.60 -10.05 -4.32
N MET A 266 -16.24 -8.86 -4.79
CA MET A 266 -17.17 -7.96 -5.48
C MET A 266 -17.77 -8.62 -6.72
N MET A 267 -16.97 -9.39 -7.46
CA MET A 267 -17.38 -9.99 -8.72
C MET A 267 -18.17 -11.29 -8.54
N ASN A 268 -17.79 -12.15 -7.58
CA ASN A 268 -18.38 -13.48 -7.41
C ASN A 268 -19.16 -13.68 -6.09
N SER A 269 -19.05 -12.75 -5.14
CA SER A 269 -19.64 -12.81 -3.80
C SER A 269 -19.21 -14.03 -2.96
N ARG A 270 -18.05 -14.61 -3.26
CA ARG A 270 -17.49 -15.77 -2.56
C ARG A 270 -16.35 -15.34 -1.64
N PRO A 271 -16.33 -15.78 -0.38
CA PRO A 271 -15.32 -15.37 0.61
C PRO A 271 -14.01 -16.19 0.50
N HIS A 272 -13.58 -16.55 -0.71
CA HIS A 272 -12.34 -17.30 -0.93
C HIS A 272 -11.74 -16.96 -2.31
N PHE A 273 -10.43 -16.76 -2.34
CA PHE A 273 -9.67 -16.36 -3.52
C PHE A 273 -8.76 -17.48 -4.05
N ALA A 274 -8.77 -17.65 -5.38
CA ALA A 274 -7.82 -18.42 -6.17
C ALA A 274 -7.62 -19.89 -5.76
N GLU A 275 -8.70 -20.59 -5.46
CA GLU A 275 -8.67 -22.01 -5.06
C GLU A 275 -7.94 -22.89 -6.07
N TRP A 276 -8.04 -22.60 -7.37
CA TRP A 276 -7.49 -23.47 -8.40
C TRP A 276 -6.07 -23.10 -8.83
N ALA A 277 -5.85 -21.93 -9.44
CA ALA A 277 -4.53 -21.61 -10.00
C ALA A 277 -3.44 -21.50 -8.92
N LEU A 278 -3.78 -20.87 -7.79
CA LEU A 278 -2.84 -20.60 -6.70
C LEU A 278 -2.99 -21.60 -5.55
N GLY A 279 -4.21 -21.89 -5.10
CA GLY A 279 -4.47 -22.80 -3.98
C GLY A 279 -4.03 -24.23 -4.25
N ARG A 280 -4.58 -24.86 -5.29
CA ARG A 280 -4.35 -26.28 -5.59
C ARG A 280 -2.90 -26.64 -5.87
N PHE A 281 -2.14 -25.73 -6.47
CA PHE A 281 -0.81 -26.02 -6.99
C PHE A 281 0.33 -25.30 -6.26
N LEU A 282 0.08 -24.15 -5.64
CA LEU A 282 1.09 -23.38 -4.91
C LEU A 282 0.80 -23.24 -3.41
N ASN A 283 -0.37 -23.66 -2.93
CA ASN A 283 -0.80 -23.46 -1.54
C ASN A 283 -0.87 -21.96 -1.18
N LEU A 284 -1.38 -21.15 -2.11
CA LEU A 284 -1.44 -19.67 -2.01
C LEU A 284 -2.87 -19.11 -2.12
N SER A 285 -3.91 -19.96 -2.02
CA SER A 285 -5.28 -19.47 -1.91
C SER A 285 -5.50 -18.76 -0.59
N ARG A 286 -6.44 -17.81 -0.56
CA ARG A 286 -6.68 -16.98 0.63
C ARG A 286 -8.17 -16.93 0.99
N PRO A 287 -8.53 -17.19 2.26
CA PRO A 287 -9.87 -16.92 2.76
C PRO A 287 -10.09 -15.40 2.90
N LEU A 288 -11.34 -14.97 2.78
CA LEU A 288 -11.76 -13.59 3.04
C LEU A 288 -12.73 -13.51 4.24
N ARG A 289 -12.88 -14.62 4.97
CA ARG A 289 -13.81 -14.75 6.10
C ARG A 289 -13.26 -15.77 7.11
N GLU A 290 -13.42 -15.46 8.39
CA GLU A 290 -12.71 -16.14 9.49
C GLU A 290 -13.16 -17.57 9.75
N ASP A 291 -14.37 -17.93 9.34
CA ASP A 291 -14.91 -19.29 9.48
C ASP A 291 -14.57 -20.21 8.28
N ASP A 292 -13.67 -19.75 7.39
CA ASP A 292 -13.13 -20.59 6.33
C ASP A 292 -12.26 -21.74 6.92
N PRO A 293 -12.43 -22.99 6.47
CA PRO A 293 -11.66 -24.13 6.97
C PRO A 293 -10.15 -24.06 6.75
N LEU A 294 -9.65 -23.18 5.87
CA LEU A 294 -8.21 -22.98 5.68
C LEU A 294 -7.56 -22.35 6.92
N HIS A 295 -8.34 -21.61 7.73
CA HIS A 295 -7.83 -21.04 8.95
C HIS A 295 -7.48 -22.08 10.02
N ALA A 296 -6.59 -21.68 10.93
CA ALA A 296 -6.29 -22.48 12.11
C ALA A 296 -7.54 -22.61 13.00
N PRO A 297 -7.75 -23.77 13.67
CA PRO A 297 -8.88 -23.95 14.56
C PRO A 297 -8.95 -22.88 15.66
N GLY A 298 -10.15 -22.35 15.90
CA GLY A 298 -10.41 -21.34 16.94
C GLY A 298 -10.70 -19.93 16.41
N LEU A 299 -10.48 -19.69 15.12
CA LEU A 299 -10.94 -18.46 14.46
C LEU A 299 -12.43 -18.54 14.09
N ALA A 300 -13.14 -17.43 14.26
CA ALA A 300 -14.56 -17.32 13.94
C ALA A 300 -14.99 -15.87 13.68
N VAL A 301 -16.18 -15.70 13.09
CA VAL A 301 -16.80 -14.39 12.81
C VAL A 301 -17.28 -13.62 14.06
N ALA A 302 -17.14 -14.20 15.26
CA ALA A 302 -17.49 -13.53 16.51
C ALA A 302 -16.42 -12.49 16.89
N GLU A 303 -16.85 -11.36 17.46
CA GLU A 303 -16.00 -10.18 17.77
C GLU A 303 -14.72 -10.51 18.57
N ASP A 304 -14.80 -11.45 19.50
CA ASP A 304 -13.71 -11.88 20.38
C ASP A 304 -12.83 -13.00 19.79
N SER A 305 -13.22 -13.54 18.63
CA SER A 305 -12.64 -14.75 18.02
C SER A 305 -12.03 -14.49 16.64
N ARG A 306 -12.13 -13.26 16.12
CA ARG A 306 -11.44 -12.84 14.89
C ARG A 306 -9.94 -12.77 15.12
N LEU A 307 -9.13 -13.02 14.08
CA LEU A 307 -7.74 -12.60 14.10
C LEU A 307 -7.70 -11.05 14.02
N SER A 308 -6.65 -10.41 14.54
CA SER A 308 -6.60 -8.93 14.62
C SER A 308 -5.21 -8.41 14.36
N TYR A 309 -5.10 -7.15 13.92
CA TYR A 309 -3.84 -6.42 13.88
C TYR A 309 -3.23 -6.35 15.29
N PRO A 310 -1.92 -6.59 15.45
CA PRO A 310 -0.92 -6.86 14.41
C PRO A 310 -0.67 -8.36 14.13
N THR A 311 -1.44 -9.28 14.71
CA THR A 311 -1.24 -10.73 14.54
C THR A 311 -1.38 -11.20 13.09
N TYR A 312 -2.22 -10.54 12.28
CA TYR A 312 -2.34 -10.83 10.84
C TYR A 312 -1.04 -10.64 10.06
N LEU A 313 -0.12 -9.78 10.52
CA LEU A 313 1.04 -9.36 9.73
C LEU A 313 2.03 -10.49 9.42
N LEU A 314 2.01 -11.56 10.22
CA LEU A 314 2.87 -12.73 10.04
C LEU A 314 2.10 -14.03 9.84
N TYR A 315 0.77 -13.96 9.67
CA TYR A 315 -0.10 -15.12 9.65
C TYR A 315 -0.40 -15.60 8.23
N ASP A 316 0.15 -16.75 7.86
CA ASP A 316 -0.25 -17.49 6.65
C ASP A 316 -1.30 -18.56 6.99
N PRO A 317 -2.53 -18.49 6.46
CA PRO A 317 -3.54 -19.52 6.69
C PRO A 317 -3.15 -20.88 6.10
N ASN A 318 -2.34 -20.91 5.02
CA ASN A 318 -1.87 -22.13 4.38
C ASN A 318 -0.75 -22.82 5.18
N ASN A 319 -0.11 -22.09 6.10
CA ASN A 319 0.90 -22.62 7.03
C ASN A 319 0.91 -21.85 8.36
N ALA A 320 -0.18 -21.97 9.13
CA ALA A 320 -0.43 -21.21 10.35
C ALA A 320 0.61 -21.36 11.48
N THR A 321 1.60 -22.25 11.32
CA THR A 321 2.67 -22.47 12.30
C THR A 321 3.96 -21.71 11.98
N ILE A 322 4.07 -21.14 10.78
CA ILE A 322 5.23 -20.38 10.32
C ILE A 322 4.86 -18.91 10.29
N GLU A 323 5.74 -18.07 10.82
CA GLU A 323 5.60 -16.62 10.76
C GLU A 323 6.26 -16.09 9.48
N ILE A 324 5.49 -15.47 8.59
CA ILE A 324 5.99 -14.99 7.29
C ILE A 324 5.62 -13.52 7.11
N GLU A 325 6.62 -12.67 6.91
CA GLU A 325 6.40 -11.26 6.51
C GLU A 325 6.12 -11.19 5.01
N ASP A 326 4.84 -11.01 4.65
CA ASP A 326 4.39 -10.93 3.26
C ASP A 326 3.12 -10.07 3.15
N VAL A 327 3.06 -9.25 2.09
CA VAL A 327 1.95 -8.29 1.87
C VAL A 327 0.62 -8.98 1.59
N HIS A 328 0.62 -10.13 0.91
CA HIS A 328 -0.58 -10.87 0.56
C HIS A 328 -1.24 -11.43 1.82
N PHE A 329 -0.42 -11.94 2.76
CA PHE A 329 -0.93 -12.47 4.02
C PHE A 329 -1.35 -11.38 5.00
N ALA A 330 -0.50 -10.37 5.18
CA ALA A 330 -0.83 -9.21 6.00
C ALA A 330 -2.09 -8.48 5.51
N GLY A 331 -2.28 -8.43 4.18
CA GLY A 331 -3.43 -7.81 3.53
C GLY A 331 -4.77 -8.46 3.80
N GLN A 332 -4.81 -9.74 4.17
CA GLN A 332 -6.07 -10.44 4.44
C GLN A 332 -6.92 -9.76 5.52
N ILE A 333 -6.31 -9.06 6.47
CA ILE A 333 -7.07 -8.28 7.46
C ILE A 333 -8.04 -7.27 6.81
N ILE A 334 -7.65 -6.69 5.67
CA ILE A 334 -8.44 -5.71 4.93
C ILE A 334 -9.56 -6.38 4.17
N SER A 335 -9.28 -7.50 3.47
CA SER A 335 -10.33 -8.25 2.76
C SER A 335 -11.38 -8.76 3.73
N HIS A 336 -10.97 -9.29 4.89
CA HIS A 336 -11.87 -9.74 5.95
C HIS A 336 -12.71 -8.60 6.52
N TYR A 337 -12.09 -7.47 6.87
CA TYR A 337 -12.84 -6.31 7.36
C TYR A 337 -13.86 -5.80 6.34
N MET A 338 -13.52 -5.73 5.05
CA MET A 338 -14.44 -5.28 4.01
C MET A 338 -15.59 -6.26 3.78
N VAL A 339 -15.34 -7.58 3.84
CA VAL A 339 -16.41 -8.59 3.81
C VAL A 339 -17.31 -8.47 5.04
N ALA A 340 -16.74 -8.35 6.24
CA ALA A 340 -17.53 -8.19 7.47
C ALA A 340 -18.35 -6.89 7.48
N LEU A 341 -17.80 -5.77 6.98
CA LEU A 341 -18.55 -4.53 6.81
C LEU A 341 -19.70 -4.70 5.80
N THR A 342 -19.48 -5.47 4.73
CA THR A 342 -20.55 -5.80 3.77
C THR A 342 -21.68 -6.54 4.46
N GLU A 343 -21.37 -7.63 5.17
CA GLU A 343 -22.36 -8.46 5.86
C GLU A 343 -23.07 -7.71 7.00
N ASP A 344 -22.35 -6.82 7.70
CA ASP A 344 -22.94 -6.00 8.76
C ASP A 344 -23.86 -4.91 8.19
N LEU A 345 -23.54 -4.32 7.04
CA LEU A 345 -24.45 -3.41 6.32
C LEU A 345 -25.69 -4.13 5.79
N GLU A 346 -25.56 -5.36 5.26
CA GLU A 346 -26.71 -6.18 4.86
C GLU A 346 -27.70 -6.31 6.02
N THR A 347 -27.18 -6.63 7.20
CA THR A 347 -27.98 -6.87 8.39
C THR A 347 -28.53 -5.58 9.00
N GLN A 348 -27.67 -4.61 9.29
CA GLN A 348 -28.02 -3.36 9.98
C GLN A 348 -28.91 -2.46 9.13
N CYS A 349 -28.63 -2.37 7.83
CA CYS A 349 -29.39 -1.52 6.91
C CYS A 349 -30.44 -2.29 6.12
N SER A 350 -30.65 -3.59 6.38
CA SER A 350 -31.63 -4.42 5.64
C SER A 350 -31.43 -4.33 4.12
N MET A 351 -30.19 -4.42 3.66
CA MET A 351 -29.81 -4.31 2.25
C MET A 351 -29.53 -5.68 1.63
N THR A 352 -29.67 -5.78 0.32
CA THR A 352 -29.17 -6.97 -0.40
C THR A 352 -27.64 -6.97 -0.42
N LYS A 353 -27.01 -8.14 -0.45
CA LYS A 353 -25.55 -8.30 -0.64
C LYS A 353 -25.00 -7.44 -1.77
N ALA A 354 -25.64 -7.46 -2.94
CA ALA A 354 -25.20 -6.66 -4.09
C ALA A 354 -25.23 -5.14 -3.81
N THR A 355 -26.20 -4.66 -3.03
CA THR A 355 -26.27 -3.27 -2.59
C THR A 355 -25.21 -2.96 -1.53
N ALA A 356 -24.99 -3.87 -0.57
CA ALA A 356 -23.98 -3.69 0.47
C ALA A 356 -22.56 -3.63 -0.13
N ILE A 357 -22.23 -4.51 -1.08
CA ILE A 357 -20.96 -4.50 -1.81
C ILE A 357 -20.76 -3.15 -2.52
N LYS A 358 -21.79 -2.63 -3.20
CA LYS A 358 -21.74 -1.32 -3.85
C LYS A 358 -21.42 -0.19 -2.86
N ASN A 359 -22.03 -0.25 -1.69
CA ASN A 359 -21.85 0.75 -0.64
C ASN A 359 -20.46 0.69 0.00
N VAL A 360 -19.93 -0.51 0.28
CA VAL A 360 -18.55 -0.67 0.77
C VAL A 360 -17.54 -0.18 -0.27
N MET A 361 -17.75 -0.48 -1.55
CA MET A 361 -16.90 0.05 -2.62
C MET A 361 -17.00 1.57 -2.75
N ALA A 362 -18.18 2.16 -2.52
CA ALA A 362 -18.33 3.61 -2.53
C ALA A 362 -17.56 4.29 -1.38
N ILE A 363 -17.63 3.72 -0.16
CA ILE A 363 -16.82 4.15 1.00
C ILE A 363 -15.33 4.05 0.67
N TYR A 364 -14.91 2.94 0.07
CA TYR A 364 -13.52 2.70 -0.32
C TYR A 364 -13.02 3.70 -1.38
N ILE A 365 -13.83 4.00 -2.41
CA ILE A 365 -13.44 4.95 -3.47
C ILE A 365 -13.27 6.36 -2.90
N GLU A 366 -14.17 6.81 -2.01
CA GLU A 366 -14.02 8.10 -1.32
C GLU A 366 -12.72 8.14 -0.50
N ASN A 367 -12.45 7.07 0.25
CA ASN A 367 -11.22 6.95 1.03
C ASN A 367 -9.96 7.03 0.16
N MET A 368 -9.92 6.27 -0.95
CA MET A 368 -8.75 6.27 -1.84
C MET A 368 -8.57 7.61 -2.56
N ALA A 369 -9.67 8.21 -3.03
CA ALA A 369 -9.63 9.49 -3.74
C ALA A 369 -9.08 10.62 -2.86
N GLU A 370 -9.36 10.59 -1.55
CA GLU A 370 -8.77 11.52 -0.58
C GLU A 370 -7.30 11.20 -0.31
N MET A 371 -6.98 9.95 0.05
CA MET A 371 -5.61 9.59 0.44
C MET A 371 -4.59 9.70 -0.69
N GLY A 372 -5.02 9.51 -1.94
CA GLY A 372 -4.17 9.58 -3.12
C GLY A 372 -4.06 10.98 -3.75
N ASP A 373 -4.69 12.01 -3.18
CA ASP A 373 -4.75 13.34 -3.79
C ASP A 373 -3.43 14.13 -3.69
N ILE A 374 -2.68 14.24 -4.80
CA ILE A 374 -1.46 15.05 -4.87
C ILE A 374 -1.73 16.54 -5.17
N SER A 375 -2.99 16.92 -5.40
CA SER A 375 -3.35 18.34 -5.48
C SER A 375 -3.42 19.02 -4.11
N ALA A 376 -3.31 18.24 -3.03
CA ALA A 376 -3.43 18.67 -1.65
C ALA A 376 -4.79 19.33 -1.31
N THR A 377 -5.87 19.01 -2.05
CA THR A 377 -7.19 19.65 -1.85
C THR A 377 -8.14 18.80 -1.01
N GLY A 378 -8.06 17.48 -1.13
CA GLY A 378 -8.95 16.51 -0.49
C GLY A 378 -10.38 16.50 -1.06
N ASN A 379 -10.94 17.68 -1.36
CA ASN A 379 -12.25 17.87 -1.97
C ASN A 379 -12.34 19.17 -2.79
N ASP A 380 -13.43 19.37 -3.54
CA ASP A 380 -13.60 20.55 -4.42
C ASP A 380 -13.87 21.87 -3.68
N ASN A 381 -14.21 21.81 -2.38
CA ASN A 381 -14.57 22.99 -1.59
C ASN A 381 -13.40 23.54 -0.77
N LEU A 382 -12.30 22.80 -0.65
CA LEU A 382 -11.15 23.14 0.20
C LEU A 382 -9.86 23.22 -0.63
N SER A 383 -8.91 24.01 -0.13
CA SER A 383 -7.53 24.07 -0.62
C SER A 383 -6.60 23.78 0.55
N GLY A 384 -5.60 22.91 0.34
CA GLY A 384 -4.59 22.57 1.34
C GLY A 384 -5.02 21.54 2.39
N HIS A 385 -6.12 20.81 2.20
CA HIS A 385 -6.70 19.94 3.23
C HIS A 385 -5.90 18.67 3.57
N VAL A 386 -5.12 18.16 2.61
CA VAL A 386 -4.35 16.92 2.73
C VAL A 386 -2.96 17.08 2.12
N ASN A 387 -1.98 16.31 2.59
CA ASN A 387 -0.65 16.19 1.98
C ASN A 387 0.13 17.53 1.89
N LEU A 388 0.06 18.34 2.96
CA LEU A 388 0.72 19.64 3.14
C LEU A 388 0.34 20.70 2.10
N ASP A 389 0.90 20.60 0.90
CA ASP A 389 0.69 21.51 -0.22
C ASP A 389 1.00 20.80 -1.55
N GLN A 390 0.60 21.42 -2.66
CA GLN A 390 0.78 20.85 -4.00
C GLN A 390 2.25 20.55 -4.36
N ALA A 391 3.21 21.35 -3.87
CA ALA A 391 4.63 21.17 -4.21
C ALA A 391 5.25 20.00 -3.44
N ASN A 392 4.70 19.68 -2.27
CA ASN A 392 5.21 18.68 -1.34
C ASN A 392 4.39 17.39 -1.30
N ALA A 393 3.17 17.38 -1.85
CA ALA A 393 2.23 16.27 -1.70
C ALA A 393 2.79 14.90 -2.14
N GLU A 394 3.59 14.86 -3.21
CA GLU A 394 4.24 13.63 -3.67
C GLU A 394 5.17 13.04 -2.59
N LEU A 395 5.99 13.88 -1.96
CA LEU A 395 6.87 13.48 -0.86
C LEU A 395 6.06 13.05 0.38
N TRP A 396 4.92 13.71 0.64
CA TRP A 396 4.05 13.36 1.77
C TRP A 396 3.45 11.98 1.62
N ILE A 397 2.87 11.68 0.47
CA ILE A 397 2.27 10.37 0.20
C ILE A 397 3.34 9.28 0.12
N ARG A 398 4.51 9.57 -0.46
CA ARG A 398 5.57 8.55 -0.63
C ARG A 398 6.32 8.24 0.66
N ALA A 399 6.64 9.26 1.47
CA ALA A 399 7.63 9.13 2.55
C ALA A 399 7.19 9.73 3.88
N VAL A 400 6.72 10.99 3.93
CA VAL A 400 6.52 11.67 5.22
C VAL A 400 5.31 11.12 5.97
N THR A 401 4.18 11.04 5.28
CA THR A 401 2.90 10.53 5.79
C THR A 401 2.28 9.48 4.84
N PRO A 402 2.93 8.36 4.50
CA PRO A 402 2.35 7.37 3.60
C PRO A 402 1.04 6.77 4.13
N ILE A 403 0.30 6.16 3.20
CA ILE A 403 -0.88 5.35 3.52
C ILE A 403 -0.44 4.15 4.36
N ASN A 404 -1.16 3.90 5.44
CA ASN A 404 -0.89 2.82 6.38
C ASN A 404 -2.22 2.34 6.99
N PHE A 405 -2.21 1.26 7.79
CA PHE A 405 -3.48 0.70 8.28
C PHE A 405 -4.28 1.68 9.13
N ARG A 406 -3.63 2.58 9.88
CA ARG A 406 -4.32 3.63 10.65
C ARG A 406 -5.05 4.59 9.73
N ARG A 407 -4.35 5.23 8.78
CA ARG A 407 -4.95 6.24 7.89
C ARG A 407 -6.06 5.63 7.05
N TRP A 408 -5.84 4.42 6.55
CA TRP A 408 -6.85 3.69 5.79
C TRP A 408 -8.10 3.40 6.63
N ALA A 409 -7.93 2.87 7.84
CA ALA A 409 -9.05 2.56 8.74
C ALA A 409 -9.81 3.82 9.18
N GLN A 410 -9.09 4.92 9.48
CA GLN A 410 -9.68 6.22 9.81
C GLN A 410 -10.51 6.76 8.65
N GLY A 411 -10.00 6.68 7.41
CA GLY A 411 -10.73 7.09 6.22
C GLY A 411 -11.96 6.22 5.94
N MET A 412 -11.86 4.89 6.05
CA MET A 412 -13.02 3.99 5.96
C MET A 412 -14.07 4.31 7.02
N ALA A 413 -13.65 4.57 8.26
CA ALA A 413 -14.55 4.94 9.36
C ALA A 413 -15.25 6.28 9.08
N LYS A 414 -14.50 7.29 8.63
CA LYS A 414 -15.00 8.63 8.27
C LYS A 414 -16.08 8.55 7.20
N TYR A 415 -15.81 7.86 6.09
CA TYR A 415 -16.79 7.78 5.01
C TYR A 415 -17.97 6.87 5.38
N THR A 416 -17.78 5.82 6.19
CA THR A 416 -18.90 5.04 6.73
C THR A 416 -19.81 5.91 7.62
N LEU A 417 -19.22 6.73 8.51
CA LEU A 417 -19.93 7.64 9.40
C LEU A 417 -20.75 8.67 8.59
N ARG A 418 -20.10 9.33 7.64
CA ARG A 418 -20.70 10.35 6.77
C ARG A 418 -21.84 9.78 5.93
N MET A 419 -21.62 8.61 5.33
CA MET A 419 -22.59 8.02 4.40
C MET A 419 -23.74 7.33 5.10
N PHE A 420 -23.53 6.65 6.24
CA PHE A 420 -24.54 5.75 6.83
C PHE A 420 -24.97 6.09 8.25
N SER A 421 -24.22 6.92 8.98
CA SER A 421 -24.62 7.38 10.32
C SER A 421 -25.26 8.77 10.30
N GLN A 422 -24.70 9.68 9.51
CA GLN A 422 -25.11 11.09 9.46
C GLN A 422 -26.17 11.36 8.37
N VAL A 423 -26.28 10.45 7.39
CA VAL A 423 -27.18 10.54 6.23
C VAL A 423 -28.07 9.30 6.16
N ASN A 424 -29.29 9.45 5.62
CA ASN A 424 -30.27 8.36 5.53
C ASN A 424 -30.01 7.40 4.35
N ASN A 425 -28.79 6.84 4.27
CA ASN A 425 -28.48 5.80 3.28
C ASN A 425 -28.69 4.38 3.84
N CYS A 426 -29.18 4.22 5.07
CA CYS A 426 -29.38 2.93 5.74
C CYS A 426 -30.87 2.49 5.73
N ASN A 427 -31.54 2.59 4.57
CA ASN A 427 -32.95 2.22 4.36
C ASN A 427 -33.95 2.76 5.41
N GLY A 428 -33.81 4.02 5.82
CA GLY A 428 -34.66 4.64 6.85
C GLY A 428 -34.14 4.47 8.29
N GLY A 429 -33.08 3.69 8.49
CA GLY A 429 -32.33 3.58 9.74
C GLY A 429 -31.03 4.39 9.74
N SER A 430 -30.15 4.06 10.69
CA SER A 430 -28.79 4.58 10.79
C SER A 430 -27.81 3.44 11.09
N TYR A 431 -26.59 3.52 10.57
CA TYR A 431 -25.49 2.67 11.00
C TYR A 431 -24.72 3.37 12.13
N PRO A 432 -24.85 3.00 13.41
CA PRO A 432 -24.36 3.83 14.51
C PRO A 432 -22.83 3.90 14.59
N ARG A 433 -22.29 5.02 15.09
CA ARG A 433 -20.85 5.22 15.29
C ARG A 433 -20.21 4.08 16.10
N ASP A 434 -20.83 3.68 17.21
CA ASP A 434 -20.32 2.60 18.06
C ASP A 434 -20.15 1.27 17.30
N ARG A 435 -20.98 1.02 16.28
CA ARG A 435 -20.90 -0.18 15.45
C ARG A 435 -19.74 -0.12 14.47
N ILE A 436 -19.44 1.07 13.92
CA ILE A 436 -18.23 1.31 13.11
C ILE A 436 -16.98 1.04 13.96
N GLU A 437 -16.92 1.66 15.15
CA GLU A 437 -15.77 1.58 16.05
C GLU A 437 -15.53 0.14 16.53
N LYS A 438 -16.58 -0.58 16.96
CA LYS A 438 -16.48 -1.98 17.40
C LYS A 438 -16.08 -2.94 16.28
N LEU A 439 -16.61 -2.75 15.07
CA LEU A 439 -16.19 -3.59 13.94
C LEU A 439 -14.70 -3.40 13.65
N LEU A 440 -14.20 -2.16 13.61
CA LEU A 440 -12.78 -1.88 13.44
C LEU A 440 -11.94 -2.43 14.60
N ASP A 441 -12.37 -2.25 15.84
CA ASP A 441 -11.68 -2.80 17.02
C ASP A 441 -11.65 -4.33 16.99
N SER A 442 -12.70 -5.00 16.50
CA SER A 442 -12.72 -6.46 16.35
C SER A 442 -11.58 -7.00 15.47
N TYR A 443 -11.09 -6.19 14.54
CA TYR A 443 -9.92 -6.45 13.71
C TYR A 443 -8.63 -5.81 14.24
N GLY A 444 -8.66 -5.13 15.38
CA GLY A 444 -7.51 -4.38 15.89
C GLY A 444 -7.21 -3.10 15.10
N LEU A 445 -8.12 -2.64 14.24
CA LEU A 445 -7.95 -1.51 13.33
C LEU A 445 -8.47 -0.16 13.88
N LEU A 446 -8.97 -0.10 15.12
CA LEU A 446 -9.34 1.16 15.79
C LEU A 446 -8.10 1.94 16.30
N LEU A 447 -7.19 2.21 15.35
CA LEU A 447 -5.83 2.72 15.53
C LEU A 447 -5.76 4.26 15.62
N PHE A 448 -6.91 4.93 15.61
CA PHE A 448 -7.04 6.39 15.63
C PHE A 448 -7.90 6.84 16.82
N LYS A 449 -7.78 8.13 17.18
CA LYS A 449 -8.51 8.74 18.32
C LYS A 449 -9.65 9.65 17.89
N ASN A 450 -9.67 10.07 16.63
CA ASN A 450 -10.70 10.92 16.03
C ASN A 450 -10.90 10.55 14.55
N TYR A 451 -11.97 11.05 13.94
CA TYR A 451 -12.31 10.77 12.54
C TYR A 451 -11.57 11.66 11.51
N ASN A 452 -10.74 12.63 11.94
CA ASN A 452 -9.98 13.57 11.12
C ASN A 452 -10.83 14.19 9.99
N GLU A 453 -11.88 14.91 10.41
CA GLU A 453 -12.86 15.52 9.51
C GLU A 453 -12.47 16.93 9.07
N ASP A 454 -11.55 17.56 9.80
CA ASP A 454 -10.99 18.90 9.62
C ASP A 454 -9.66 18.92 8.84
N GLY A 455 -9.02 17.77 8.67
CA GLY A 455 -7.85 17.60 7.80
C GLY A 455 -6.54 18.10 8.42
N GLY A 456 -5.47 18.11 7.61
CA GLY A 456 -4.12 18.39 8.09
C GLY A 456 -3.56 19.78 7.74
N ALA A 457 -4.29 20.62 7.01
CA ALA A 457 -3.80 21.91 6.55
C ALA A 457 -3.34 22.82 7.69
N GLU A 458 -2.31 23.65 7.50
CA GLU A 458 -1.90 24.65 8.50
C GLU A 458 -3.05 25.58 8.94
N GLY A 459 -3.91 26.02 8.00
CA GLY A 459 -5.00 26.96 8.27
C GLY A 459 -6.37 26.35 8.51
N GLN A 460 -6.54 25.04 8.29
CA GLN A 460 -7.83 24.33 8.43
C GLN A 460 -7.76 23.15 9.40
N GLY A 461 -6.57 22.59 9.64
CA GLY A 461 -6.34 21.61 10.69
C GLY A 461 -6.72 22.20 12.04
N HIS A 462 -7.40 21.41 12.87
CA HIS A 462 -7.98 21.81 14.14
C HIS A 462 -9.07 22.89 14.08
N ALA A 463 -9.46 23.37 12.89
CA ALA A 463 -10.41 24.48 12.75
C ALA A 463 -11.87 24.02 12.73
N ALA A 464 -12.13 22.74 12.46
CA ALA A 464 -13.48 22.18 12.38
C ALA A 464 -13.79 21.21 13.54
N THR A 465 -14.92 20.50 13.45
CA THR A 465 -15.29 19.54 14.49
C THR A 465 -14.46 18.27 14.36
N SER A 466 -13.57 18.03 15.30
CA SER A 466 -12.91 16.73 15.47
C SER A 466 -13.82 15.79 16.24
N THR A 467 -14.43 14.81 15.55
CA THR A 467 -15.29 13.79 16.18
C THR A 467 -14.38 12.76 16.87
N PRO A 468 -14.41 12.63 18.22
CA PRO A 468 -13.57 11.66 18.92
C PRO A 468 -14.17 10.25 18.87
N VAL A 469 -13.28 9.26 18.90
CA VAL A 469 -13.63 7.84 19.09
C VAL A 469 -14.09 7.60 20.51
N THR A 470 -15.09 6.74 20.69
CA THR A 470 -15.53 6.33 22.03
C THR A 470 -14.49 5.40 22.65
N ALA A 471 -13.77 5.87 23.69
CA ALA A 471 -12.65 5.13 24.28
C ALA A 471 -13.02 3.70 24.75
N THR A 472 -14.25 3.48 25.22
CA THR A 472 -14.72 2.15 25.67
C THR A 472 -14.94 1.15 24.54
N ASN A 473 -15.01 1.60 23.29
CA ASN A 473 -15.10 0.70 22.14
C ASN A 473 -13.73 0.14 21.74
N ARG A 474 -12.63 0.65 22.30
CA ARG A 474 -11.27 0.12 22.09
C ARG A 474 -10.96 -0.97 23.10
N VAL A 475 -11.27 -2.22 22.76
CA VAL A 475 -11.07 -3.39 23.64
C VAL A 475 -9.88 -4.23 23.17
N ARG A 476 -9.72 -4.41 21.85
CA ARG A 476 -8.69 -5.26 21.26
C ARG A 476 -7.52 -4.48 20.66
N THR A 477 -7.74 -3.26 20.15
CA THR A 477 -6.65 -2.43 19.65
C THR A 477 -5.80 -1.91 20.81
N VAL A 478 -4.49 -2.14 20.72
CA VAL A 478 -3.50 -1.64 21.69
C VAL A 478 -2.69 -0.51 21.06
N LEU A 479 -2.71 0.66 21.70
CA LEU A 479 -1.87 1.81 21.35
C LEU A 479 -0.67 1.90 22.28
N ILE A 480 0.50 2.20 21.73
CA ILE A 480 1.78 2.19 22.45
C ILE A 480 2.45 3.58 22.35
N PRO A 481 3.00 4.14 23.45
CA PRO A 481 3.76 5.39 23.41
C PRO A 481 5.06 5.30 22.58
N LYS A 482 5.38 6.35 21.81
CA LYS A 482 6.54 6.36 20.90
C LYS A 482 7.91 6.31 21.58
N ASP A 483 8.00 6.76 22.82
CA ASP A 483 9.24 6.75 23.63
C ASP A 483 9.71 5.33 23.97
N LEU A 484 8.85 4.33 23.80
CA LEU A 484 9.20 2.92 23.95
C LEU A 484 9.92 2.34 22.72
N LEU A 485 9.94 3.03 21.58
CA LEU A 485 10.74 2.65 20.41
C LEU A 485 12.13 3.29 20.49
N LYS A 486 13.17 2.46 20.55
CA LYS A 486 14.56 2.90 20.67
C LYS A 486 15.52 1.96 19.95
N LEU A 487 16.80 2.27 19.87
CA LEU A 487 17.81 1.30 19.45
C LEU A 487 18.04 0.25 20.53
N ASP A 488 18.50 -0.94 20.14
CA ASP A 488 18.84 -2.04 21.06
C ASP A 488 19.65 -1.53 22.26
N PRO A 489 19.09 -1.60 23.49
CA PRO A 489 19.73 -1.07 24.69
C PRO A 489 20.82 -2.00 25.22
N THR A 490 20.97 -3.21 24.66
CA THR A 490 21.98 -4.17 25.10
C THR A 490 23.38 -3.58 24.90
N GLN A 491 24.23 -3.73 25.92
CA GLN A 491 25.60 -3.21 25.88
C GLN A 491 26.35 -3.81 24.69
N ASN A 492 27.01 -2.97 23.89
CA ASN A 492 27.74 -3.36 22.68
C ASN A 492 26.90 -4.01 21.57
N ALA A 493 25.57 -3.91 21.63
CA ALA A 493 24.74 -4.36 20.52
C ALA A 493 24.99 -3.51 19.27
N THR A 494 24.98 -4.18 18.13
CA THR A 494 24.96 -3.55 16.80
C THR A 494 23.81 -2.54 16.74
N LYS A 495 24.10 -1.30 16.36
CA LYS A 495 23.10 -0.22 16.26
C LYS A 495 22.37 -0.22 14.92
N ALA A 496 23.03 -0.69 13.86
CA ALA A 496 22.45 -0.89 12.55
C ALA A 496 23.17 -2.03 11.82
N PHE A 497 22.45 -2.72 10.94
CA PHE A 497 23.00 -3.68 10.01
C PHE A 497 23.33 -2.96 8.71
N VAL A 498 24.54 -3.16 8.19
CA VAL A 498 25.02 -2.56 6.94
C VAL A 498 25.16 -3.65 5.88
N ILE A 499 24.54 -3.41 4.73
CA ILE A 499 24.53 -4.30 3.57
C ILE A 499 25.28 -3.57 2.46
N ASP A 500 26.48 -4.04 2.13
CA ASP A 500 27.40 -3.40 1.19
C ASP A 500 27.95 -4.39 0.15
N LYS A 501 27.46 -5.63 0.11
CA LYS A 501 27.91 -6.62 -0.86
C LYS A 501 27.54 -6.18 -2.29
N ARG A 502 28.55 -6.06 -3.15
CA ARG A 502 28.42 -5.53 -4.52
C ARG A 502 27.27 -6.11 -5.34
N SER A 503 27.13 -7.44 -5.36
CA SER A 503 26.05 -8.09 -6.13
C SER A 503 24.67 -7.68 -5.65
N ASP A 504 24.52 -7.52 -4.34
CA ASP A 504 23.24 -7.29 -3.70
C ASP A 504 22.85 -5.81 -3.90
N MET A 505 23.83 -4.90 -3.85
CA MET A 505 23.61 -3.47 -4.13
C MET A 505 23.34 -3.17 -5.60
N ILE A 506 23.97 -3.87 -6.54
CA ILE A 506 23.62 -3.77 -7.97
C ILE A 506 22.19 -4.26 -8.20
N GLY A 507 21.82 -5.41 -7.62
CA GLY A 507 20.45 -5.96 -7.74
C GLY A 507 19.40 -5.04 -7.10
N ALA A 508 19.71 -4.46 -5.94
CA ALA A 508 18.86 -3.48 -5.28
C ALA A 508 18.65 -2.24 -6.15
N LEU A 509 19.72 -1.62 -6.64
CA LEU A 509 19.62 -0.44 -7.50
C LEU A 509 18.82 -0.71 -8.77
N GLN A 510 19.03 -1.86 -9.41
CA GLN A 510 18.25 -2.27 -10.58
C GLN A 510 16.76 -2.43 -10.27
N SER A 511 16.42 -3.00 -9.12
CA SER A 511 15.02 -3.19 -8.69
C SER A 511 14.34 -1.87 -8.35
N LEU A 512 15.05 -0.96 -7.68
CA LEU A 512 14.54 0.37 -7.34
C LEU A 512 14.37 1.26 -8.59
N GLN A 513 15.24 1.12 -9.59
CA GLN A 513 15.16 1.85 -10.85
C GLN A 513 14.08 1.31 -11.79
N SER A 514 13.94 -0.02 -11.91
CA SER A 514 12.95 -0.64 -12.79
C SER A 514 11.51 -0.32 -12.39
N THR A 515 11.32 0.02 -11.13
CA THR A 515 10.03 0.33 -10.51
C THR A 515 9.77 1.83 -10.40
N GLY A 516 10.75 2.65 -10.79
CA GLY A 516 10.67 4.10 -10.74
C GLY A 516 10.76 4.70 -9.34
N GLN A 517 11.11 3.91 -8.31
CA GLN A 517 11.34 4.43 -6.96
C GLN A 517 12.57 5.33 -6.93
N VAL A 518 13.67 4.90 -7.56
CA VAL A 518 14.92 5.68 -7.68
C VAL A 518 15.13 6.07 -9.13
N SER A 519 15.32 7.37 -9.40
CA SER A 519 15.59 7.87 -10.75
C SER A 519 17.08 7.81 -11.12
N SER A 520 17.97 8.21 -10.22
CA SER A 520 19.42 8.16 -10.42
C SER A 520 20.20 8.18 -9.10
N ILE A 521 21.46 7.74 -9.17
CA ILE A 521 22.47 7.93 -8.11
C ILE A 521 23.40 9.09 -8.48
N SER A 522 24.25 9.49 -7.53
CA SER A 522 25.23 10.56 -7.68
C SER A 522 26.26 10.19 -8.75
N ASN A 523 26.66 11.19 -9.54
CA ASN A 523 27.75 11.03 -10.51
C ASN A 523 29.12 10.80 -9.83
N GLN A 524 29.23 10.96 -8.51
CA GLN A 524 30.42 10.64 -7.73
C GLN A 524 30.50 9.16 -7.37
N ILE A 525 29.38 8.42 -7.47
CA ILE A 525 29.32 6.98 -7.23
C ILE A 525 29.37 6.25 -8.57
N GLN A 526 30.31 5.32 -8.72
CA GLN A 526 30.44 4.56 -9.96
C GLN A 526 29.32 3.51 -10.07
N SER A 527 28.63 3.45 -11.21
CA SER A 527 27.43 2.62 -11.38
C SER A 527 27.66 1.11 -11.26
N ASP A 528 28.90 0.65 -11.45
CA ASP A 528 29.27 -0.76 -11.25
C ASP A 528 29.65 -1.07 -9.79
N LEU A 529 29.62 -0.08 -8.89
CA LEU A 529 29.86 -0.20 -7.45
C LEU A 529 31.17 -0.95 -7.10
N PRO A 530 32.34 -0.51 -7.57
CA PRO A 530 33.60 -1.25 -7.40
C PRO A 530 34.16 -1.15 -5.98
N PHE A 531 33.74 -0.16 -5.20
CA PHE A 531 34.18 0.04 -3.81
C PHE A 531 33.42 -0.83 -2.82
N ASN A 532 32.20 -1.24 -3.15
CA ASN A 532 31.37 -2.16 -2.37
C ASN A 532 32.07 -3.51 -2.18
N ASN A 533 32.51 -3.80 -0.96
CA ASN A 533 33.42 -4.91 -0.69
C ASN A 533 32.83 -6.03 0.20
N GLY A 534 31.63 -5.84 0.75
CA GLY A 534 30.94 -6.84 1.56
C GLY A 534 31.48 -6.98 2.99
N ASN A 535 32.14 -5.95 3.53
CA ASN A 535 32.72 -5.96 4.88
C ASN A 535 31.71 -5.59 5.98
N ALA A 536 30.45 -5.33 5.62
CA ALA A 536 29.38 -4.87 6.50
C ALA A 536 29.72 -3.59 7.27
N ARG A 537 30.46 -2.68 6.63
CA ARG A 537 30.85 -1.36 7.12
C ARG A 537 30.51 -0.31 6.07
N ILE A 538 30.64 0.95 6.45
CA ILE A 538 30.39 2.09 5.56
C ILE A 538 31.75 2.66 5.16
N SER A 539 32.10 2.52 3.88
CA SER A 539 33.40 2.90 3.33
C SER A 539 33.27 3.95 2.20
N PRO A 540 34.31 4.74 1.91
CA PRO A 540 34.26 5.76 0.86
C PRO A 540 33.96 5.20 -0.52
N GLY A 541 33.06 5.85 -1.26
CA GLY A 541 32.72 5.51 -2.65
C GLY A 541 31.63 4.44 -2.80
N GLU A 542 31.03 3.98 -1.69
CA GLU A 542 30.02 2.92 -1.68
C GLU A 542 28.58 3.44 -1.81
N LEU A 543 27.72 2.56 -2.32
CA LEU A 543 26.27 2.58 -2.07
C LEU A 543 25.98 1.50 -1.04
N VAL A 544 25.42 1.84 0.12
CA VAL A 544 25.14 0.87 1.20
C VAL A 544 23.69 0.91 1.63
N GLY A 545 23.12 -0.25 1.94
CA GLY A 545 21.83 -0.39 2.62
C GLY A 545 22.01 -0.42 4.13
N VAL A 546 21.22 0.35 4.87
CA VAL A 546 21.29 0.44 6.33
C VAL A 546 19.93 0.09 6.94
N SER A 547 19.92 -0.86 7.87
CA SER A 547 18.74 -1.21 8.68
C SER A 547 19.02 -0.95 10.16
N LEU A 548 18.24 -0.06 10.80
CA LEU A 548 18.43 0.24 12.23
C LEU A 548 18.01 -0.96 13.09
N ASN A 549 18.79 -1.28 14.12
CA ASN A 549 18.46 -2.35 15.06
C ASN A 549 17.47 -1.83 16.13
N LEU A 550 16.25 -1.55 15.67
CA LEU A 550 15.16 -1.02 16.49
C LEU A 550 14.68 -2.05 17.51
N TYR A 551 14.32 -1.56 18.69
CA TYR A 551 13.92 -2.31 19.88
C TYR A 551 12.60 -1.77 20.43
N ASN A 552 11.69 -2.70 20.72
CA ASN A 552 10.42 -2.42 21.35
C ASN A 552 10.54 -2.62 22.87
N ASP A 553 10.54 -1.53 23.62
CA ASP A 553 10.58 -1.55 25.09
C ASP A 553 9.19 -1.60 25.75
N SER A 554 8.14 -1.88 24.99
CA SER A 554 6.81 -2.11 25.55
C SER A 554 6.58 -3.58 25.89
N ASN A 555 5.41 -3.87 26.49
CA ASN A 555 4.93 -5.22 26.74
C ASN A 555 3.92 -5.69 25.66
N SER A 556 3.80 -4.94 24.57
CA SER A 556 2.85 -5.19 23.48
C SER A 556 3.59 -5.15 22.13
N VAL A 557 3.00 -5.71 21.08
CA VAL A 557 3.64 -5.70 19.75
C VAL A 557 3.55 -4.29 19.16
N MET A 558 4.68 -3.72 18.74
CA MET A 558 4.71 -2.52 17.88
C MET A 558 4.63 -2.97 16.43
N ALA A 559 3.82 -2.31 15.61
CA ALA A 559 3.59 -2.74 14.25
C ALA A 559 3.49 -1.56 13.27
N GLY A 560 3.86 -1.82 12.02
CA GLY A 560 3.93 -0.81 10.97
C GLY A 560 5.02 0.21 11.21
N ILE A 561 6.21 -0.23 11.64
CA ILE A 561 7.29 0.71 11.99
C ILE A 561 7.86 1.29 10.70
N GLN A 562 7.90 2.61 10.64
CA GLN A 562 8.47 3.39 9.55
C GLN A 562 9.66 4.20 10.07
N VAL A 563 10.81 4.12 9.40
CA VAL A 563 11.98 4.97 9.63
C VAL A 563 12.15 5.90 8.43
N LEU A 564 12.37 7.19 8.69
CA LEU A 564 12.50 8.24 7.68
C LEU A 564 13.92 8.80 7.68
N GLY A 565 14.55 8.70 6.52
CA GLY A 565 15.86 9.24 6.15
C GLY A 565 15.81 10.49 5.26
N ASN A 566 14.62 11.01 4.94
CA ASN A 566 14.45 12.23 4.14
C ASN A 566 14.87 13.49 4.93
N ASP A 567 15.30 14.52 4.20
CA ASP A 567 15.64 15.84 4.78
C ASP A 567 14.46 16.40 5.60
N TRP A 568 14.77 17.02 6.74
CA TRP A 568 13.75 17.54 7.66
C TRP A 568 14.24 18.75 8.45
N ASP A 569 13.34 19.40 9.19
CA ASP A 569 13.63 20.65 9.92
C ASP A 569 14.25 20.35 11.30
N HIS A 570 15.59 20.22 11.32
CA HIS A 570 16.36 19.90 12.54
C HIS A 570 17.61 20.73 12.76
N PHE A 571 17.84 21.73 11.91
CA PHE A 571 19.04 22.58 11.88
C PHE A 571 18.64 24.05 11.77
N LYS A 572 19.44 24.95 12.36
CA LYS A 572 19.40 26.39 12.09
C LYS A 572 20.82 26.91 11.95
N GLU A 573 21.06 27.78 10.96
CA GLU A 573 22.38 28.35 10.68
C GLU A 573 23.52 27.32 10.57
N LYS A 574 23.26 26.17 9.92
CA LYS A 574 24.21 25.04 9.76
C LYS A 574 24.60 24.32 11.07
N ALA A 575 23.91 24.61 12.17
CA ALA A 575 24.09 23.93 13.44
C ALA A 575 22.83 23.10 13.78
N PRO A 576 22.98 21.88 14.32
CA PRO A 576 21.85 21.06 14.74
C PRO A 576 21.12 21.69 15.93
N CYS A 577 19.79 21.59 15.92
CA CYS A 577 18.96 21.95 17.06
C CYS A 577 19.04 20.89 18.16
N ASN A 578 18.97 21.33 19.42
CA ASN A 578 18.99 20.48 20.62
C ASN A 578 17.69 20.53 21.44
N THR A 579 16.66 21.15 20.88
CA THR A 579 15.35 21.39 21.52
C THR A 579 14.40 20.20 21.40
N PHE A 580 14.84 19.11 20.75
CA PHE A 580 14.03 17.93 20.53
C PHE A 580 14.15 16.92 21.68
N SER A 581 13.36 15.84 21.61
CA SER A 581 13.28 14.83 22.67
C SER A 581 14.59 14.11 22.96
N ASP A 582 15.54 14.10 22.03
CA ASP A 582 16.87 13.52 22.19
C ASP A 582 17.85 14.43 22.96
N ASN A 583 17.52 15.72 23.14
CA ASN A 583 18.37 16.74 23.80
C ASN A 583 19.82 16.78 23.29
N PHE A 584 20.02 16.41 22.03
CA PHE A 584 21.33 16.25 21.40
C PHE A 584 21.44 17.23 20.22
N PRO A 585 22.64 17.73 19.88
CA PRO A 585 23.84 17.71 20.71
C PRO A 585 23.79 18.77 21.81
N LEU A 586 24.75 18.77 22.73
CA LEU A 586 24.88 19.84 23.71
C LEU A 586 25.34 21.15 23.05
N ILE A 587 25.10 22.30 23.70
CA ILE A 587 25.63 23.61 23.25
C ILE A 587 27.16 23.57 23.12
N SER A 588 27.84 22.89 24.05
CA SER A 588 29.29 22.68 24.00
C SER A 588 29.76 21.84 22.81
N GLU A 589 28.85 21.08 22.20
CA GLU A 589 29.09 20.19 21.07
C GLU A 589 28.61 20.80 19.74
N GLY A 590 28.29 22.10 19.71
CA GLY A 590 27.94 22.84 18.49
C GLY A 590 26.45 22.97 18.20
N ALA A 591 25.57 22.73 19.19
CA ALA A 591 24.13 22.99 19.00
C ALA A 591 23.85 24.45 18.66
N ALA A 592 22.85 24.68 17.81
CA ALA A 592 22.39 26.02 17.43
C ALA A 592 21.95 26.82 18.68
N GLN A 593 22.37 28.08 18.76
CA GLN A 593 21.97 28.96 19.87
C GLN A 593 20.62 29.62 19.58
N LEU A 594 19.73 29.59 20.58
CA LEU A 594 18.37 30.15 20.51
C LEU A 594 18.43 31.68 20.49
N THR A 595 18.51 32.29 19.30
CA THR A 595 18.56 33.76 19.16
C THR A 595 17.18 34.40 18.95
N THR A 596 16.14 33.60 18.68
CA THR A 596 14.76 34.07 18.46
C THR A 596 13.77 33.48 19.48
N GLY A 597 12.69 34.23 19.76
CA GLY A 597 11.62 33.76 20.65
C GLY A 597 10.88 32.54 20.10
N GLU A 598 10.13 31.84 20.95
CA GLU A 598 9.32 30.69 20.55
C GLU A 598 8.38 31.02 19.37
N GLY A 599 8.30 30.12 18.40
CA GLY A 599 7.36 30.24 17.27
C GLY A 599 7.76 31.25 16.19
N VAL A 600 9.01 31.72 16.15
CA VAL A 600 9.50 32.62 15.10
C VAL A 600 10.33 31.85 14.06
N PRO A 601 10.08 32.03 12.75
CA PRO A 601 10.94 31.47 11.70
C PRO A 601 12.43 31.76 11.93
N GLY A 602 13.28 30.78 11.69
CA GLY A 602 14.71 30.76 11.94
C GLY A 602 15.12 30.21 13.31
N GLY A 603 14.18 29.92 14.22
CA GLY A 603 14.46 29.39 15.56
C GLY A 603 14.26 27.87 15.67
N CYS A 604 15.05 27.19 16.52
CA CYS A 604 14.95 25.73 16.73
C CYS A 604 13.63 25.23 17.35
N ASN A 605 12.76 26.13 17.80
CA ASN A 605 11.42 25.82 18.28
C ASN A 605 10.32 26.08 17.23
N TYR A 606 10.71 26.51 16.03
CA TYR A 606 9.81 26.69 14.90
C TYR A 606 9.94 25.48 13.97
N THR A 607 8.79 24.95 13.53
CA THR A 607 8.72 23.94 12.48
C THR A 607 8.23 24.62 11.21
N THR A 608 8.96 24.48 10.13
CA THR A 608 8.59 25.04 8.83
C THR A 608 7.18 24.61 8.39
N ARG A 609 6.41 25.57 7.87
CA ARG A 609 5.03 25.36 7.42
C ARG A 609 4.93 24.98 5.95
N SER A 610 6.01 25.18 5.19
CA SER A 610 6.08 24.90 3.75
C SER A 610 7.27 24.00 3.40
N ASN A 611 7.67 23.13 4.33
CA ASN A 611 8.76 22.17 4.14
C ASN A 611 10.08 22.82 3.67
N GLY A 612 10.49 23.94 4.28
CA GLY A 612 11.72 24.66 3.93
C GLY A 612 11.60 25.64 2.76
N GLY A 613 10.38 25.96 2.33
CA GLY A 613 10.10 27.01 1.35
C GLY A 613 9.99 28.43 1.94
N GLU A 614 10.02 28.57 3.26
CA GLU A 614 9.91 29.86 3.97
C GLU A 614 11.27 30.56 4.13
N ALA A 615 11.25 31.89 4.29
CA ALA A 615 12.48 32.64 4.56
C ALA A 615 13.10 32.23 5.91
N ALA A 616 14.43 32.03 5.91
CA ALA A 616 15.21 31.54 7.06
C ALA A 616 14.89 30.09 7.50
N GLU A 617 14.10 29.37 6.72
CA GLU A 617 13.72 27.98 6.96
C GLU A 617 14.23 27.11 5.83
N THR A 618 15.05 26.13 6.16
CA THR A 618 15.58 25.17 5.18
C THR A 618 15.64 23.81 5.84
N LEU A 619 15.26 22.77 5.10
CA LEU A 619 15.47 21.40 5.57
C LEU A 619 16.97 21.08 5.54
N ALA A 620 17.41 20.29 6.52
CA ALA A 620 18.76 19.75 6.55
C ALA A 620 18.76 18.24 6.29
N PRO A 621 19.82 17.71 5.65
CA PRO A 621 20.00 16.27 5.54
C PRO A 621 20.01 15.59 6.89
N VAL A 622 19.53 14.35 6.92
CA VAL A 622 19.48 13.54 8.15
C VAL A 622 20.86 13.36 8.77
N CYS A 623 21.90 13.24 7.95
CA CYS A 623 23.26 13.00 8.37
C CYS A 623 24.07 14.31 8.44
N PHE A 624 24.75 14.49 9.56
CA PHE A 624 25.67 15.59 9.81
C PHE A 624 26.96 15.08 10.41
N VAL A 625 27.98 15.92 10.46
CA VAL A 625 29.37 15.47 10.61
C VAL A 625 30.04 16.09 11.82
N GLN A 626 30.91 15.30 12.43
CA GLN A 626 31.77 15.76 13.51
C GLN A 626 33.00 16.46 12.93
N VAL A 627 33.21 17.73 13.29
CA VAL A 627 34.35 18.54 12.86
C VAL A 627 35.19 19.01 14.04
N ALA A 628 36.50 19.00 13.88
CA ALA A 628 37.41 19.58 14.85
C ALA A 628 37.45 21.11 14.69
N THR A 629 37.28 21.83 15.79
CA THR A 629 37.51 23.28 15.88
C THR A 629 38.71 23.56 16.77
N ALA A 630 39.14 24.82 16.86
CA ALA A 630 40.29 25.22 17.67
C ALA A 630 40.19 24.83 19.16
N ASN A 631 38.97 24.70 19.70
CA ASN A 631 38.74 24.52 21.14
C ASN A 631 37.90 23.29 21.51
N ALA A 632 37.23 22.65 20.54
CA ALA A 632 36.36 21.50 20.78
C ALA A 632 36.05 20.73 19.49
N THR A 633 35.53 19.53 19.64
CA THR A 633 34.90 18.80 18.54
C THR A 633 33.41 19.12 18.53
N GLN A 634 32.88 19.51 17.37
CA GLN A 634 31.50 19.99 17.22
C GLN A 634 30.77 19.25 16.11
N TRP A 635 29.45 19.12 16.24
CA TRP A 635 28.57 18.63 15.19
C TRP A 635 28.16 19.78 14.29
N ALA A 636 28.30 19.61 12.98
CA ALA A 636 28.02 20.64 12.00
C ALA A 636 27.46 20.05 10.70
N ASP A 637 26.85 20.92 9.90
CA ASP A 637 26.49 20.63 8.51
C ASP A 637 27.70 20.14 7.70
N GLN A 638 27.46 19.24 6.74
CA GLN A 638 28.54 18.62 5.96
C GLN A 638 29.34 19.63 5.12
N SER A 639 28.76 20.79 4.77
CA SER A 639 29.47 21.86 4.07
C SER A 639 30.63 22.46 4.88
N VAL A 640 30.60 22.32 6.21
CA VAL A 640 31.70 22.76 7.09
C VAL A 640 32.90 21.84 6.92
N LEU A 641 32.69 20.52 6.86
CA LEU A 641 33.78 19.58 6.56
C LEU A 641 34.34 19.81 5.16
N MET A 642 33.48 20.03 4.16
CA MET A 642 33.88 20.33 2.78
C MET A 642 34.81 21.54 2.74
N THR A 643 34.47 22.60 3.49
CA THR A 643 35.29 23.81 3.60
C THR A 643 36.62 23.51 4.30
N ASN A 644 36.60 22.76 5.41
CA ASN A 644 37.79 22.41 6.18
C ASN A 644 38.77 21.53 5.40
N THR A 645 38.28 20.66 4.51
CA THR A 645 39.11 19.82 3.64
C THR A 645 39.45 20.47 2.30
N ALA A 646 38.96 21.70 2.06
CA ALA A 646 39.10 22.41 0.79
C ALA A 646 38.60 21.58 -0.43
N LEU A 647 37.55 20.78 -0.23
CA LEU A 647 36.93 19.99 -1.29
C LEU A 647 36.13 20.92 -2.22
N ASP A 648 36.33 20.77 -3.53
CA ASP A 648 35.54 21.51 -4.52
C ASP A 648 34.07 21.05 -4.47
N SER A 649 33.14 22.02 -4.47
CA SER A 649 31.69 21.74 -4.40
C SER A 649 31.17 20.84 -5.53
N SER A 650 31.85 20.78 -6.68
CA SER A 650 31.51 19.87 -7.79
C SER A 650 31.74 18.39 -7.44
N ASN A 651 32.54 18.10 -6.41
CA ASN A 651 32.80 16.76 -5.90
C ASN A 651 31.82 16.33 -4.79
N CYS A 652 30.87 17.18 -4.40
CA CYS A 652 29.79 16.78 -3.49
C CYS A 652 28.84 15.78 -4.16
N LEU A 653 28.21 14.91 -3.37
CA LEU A 653 27.27 13.91 -3.89
C LEU A 653 26.11 14.52 -4.68
N SER A 654 25.58 15.65 -4.22
CA SER A 654 24.53 16.41 -4.92
C SER A 654 25.08 17.50 -5.86
N GLY A 655 26.39 17.52 -6.09
CA GLY A 655 27.09 18.53 -6.88
C GLY A 655 27.08 19.91 -6.22
N SER A 656 27.45 20.94 -6.99
CA SER A 656 27.62 22.31 -6.47
C SER A 656 26.31 22.99 -6.03
N GLY A 657 25.16 22.44 -6.42
CA GLY A 657 23.84 22.99 -6.08
C GLY A 657 23.39 22.71 -4.64
N LYS A 658 23.95 21.68 -3.98
CA LYS A 658 23.62 21.32 -2.59
C LYS A 658 24.85 20.71 -1.92
N THR A 659 25.40 21.42 -0.93
CA THR A 659 26.65 21.03 -0.23
C THR A 659 26.40 20.51 1.19
N SER A 660 25.15 20.52 1.67
CA SER A 660 24.78 20.02 2.99
C SER A 660 24.79 18.49 3.10
N ASP A 661 24.72 17.78 1.97
CA ASP A 661 24.81 16.32 1.85
C ASP A 661 26.08 15.89 1.07
N CYS A 662 27.16 16.67 1.20
CA CYS A 662 28.37 16.51 0.38
C CYS A 662 29.07 15.15 0.49
N PHE A 663 29.05 14.54 1.69
CA PHE A 663 29.78 13.30 2.00
C PHE A 663 28.88 12.09 2.21
N ILE A 664 27.73 12.28 2.86
CA ILE A 664 26.71 11.23 3.06
C ILE A 664 25.38 11.77 2.54
N ARG A 665 24.83 11.10 1.53
CA ARG A 665 23.52 11.42 0.96
C ARG A 665 22.59 10.22 1.11
N ILE A 666 21.38 10.45 1.59
CA ILE A 666 20.33 9.44 1.57
C ILE A 666 19.68 9.45 0.18
N LEU A 667 19.54 8.28 -0.43
CA LEU A 667 19.03 8.12 -1.78
C LEU A 667 17.52 8.40 -1.82
N ALA A 668 17.11 9.45 -2.53
CA ALA A 668 15.68 9.79 -2.67
C ALA A 668 14.90 8.65 -3.34
N GLY A 669 13.75 8.28 -2.76
CA GLY A 669 12.95 7.13 -3.20
C GLY A 669 13.33 5.80 -2.52
N ALA A 670 14.46 5.78 -1.83
CA ALA A 670 14.89 4.74 -0.90
C ALA A 670 15.31 5.36 0.45
N ASP A 671 14.61 6.45 0.79
CA ASP A 671 14.82 7.35 1.92
C ASP A 671 13.92 7.02 3.12
N ASN A 672 13.25 5.87 3.10
CA ASN A 672 12.52 5.33 4.23
C ASN A 672 12.63 3.80 4.28
N SER A 673 12.38 3.22 5.45
CA SER A 673 12.27 1.77 5.61
C SER A 673 11.03 1.40 6.44
N PHE A 674 10.51 0.20 6.18
CA PHE A 674 9.39 -0.42 6.86
C PHE A 674 9.81 -1.70 7.56
N HIS A 675 9.21 -1.94 8.72
CA HIS A 675 9.34 -3.18 9.49
C HIS A 675 7.94 -3.59 9.95
N SER A 676 7.50 -4.81 9.62
CA SER A 676 6.12 -5.26 9.91
C SER A 676 5.76 -5.15 11.37
N LEU A 677 6.54 -5.79 12.24
CA LEU A 677 6.35 -5.74 13.66
C LEU A 677 7.63 -5.97 14.45
N ILE A 678 7.62 -5.50 15.70
CA ILE A 678 8.63 -5.80 16.69
C ILE A 678 7.90 -6.37 17.92
N LYS A 679 8.23 -7.61 18.28
CA LYS A 679 7.67 -8.30 19.45
C LYS A 679 8.08 -7.59 20.76
N PRO A 680 7.30 -7.76 21.85
CA PRO A 680 7.62 -7.16 23.13
C PRO A 680 9.04 -7.51 23.58
N LYS A 681 9.80 -6.50 24.03
CA LYS A 681 11.15 -6.65 24.57
C LYS A 681 12.16 -7.29 23.60
N GLN A 682 11.94 -7.14 22.30
CA GLN A 682 12.82 -7.67 21.25
C GLN A 682 13.22 -6.58 20.25
N THR A 683 14.21 -6.91 19.44
CA THR A 683 14.53 -6.14 18.23
C THR A 683 13.75 -6.68 17.04
N TYR A 684 13.65 -5.90 15.96
CA TYR A 684 13.04 -6.37 14.71
C TYR A 684 13.67 -7.68 14.23
N PHE A 685 15.00 -7.72 14.15
CA PHE A 685 15.78 -8.91 13.78
C PHE A 685 15.42 -10.12 14.65
N ASN A 686 15.34 -9.94 15.98
CA ASN A 686 15.00 -11.04 16.88
C ASN A 686 13.52 -11.45 16.83
N SER A 687 12.64 -10.57 16.34
CA SER A 687 11.19 -10.83 16.24
C SER A 687 10.87 -11.81 15.11
N LEU A 688 11.64 -11.76 14.03
CA LEU A 688 11.45 -12.56 12.81
C LEU A 688 12.47 -13.71 12.66
N LYS A 689 13.51 -13.76 13.49
CA LYS A 689 14.48 -14.85 13.45
C LYS A 689 13.86 -16.14 13.98
N GLU A 690 13.43 -17.02 13.08
CA GLU A 690 13.08 -18.40 13.41
C GLU A 690 14.29 -19.15 14.01
N LYS A 691 14.01 -20.27 14.69
CA LYS A 691 15.04 -21.11 15.35
C LYS A 691 16.03 -21.81 14.38
N ASN A 692 16.00 -21.55 13.07
CA ASN A 692 17.04 -21.98 12.11
C ASN A 692 17.37 -20.84 11.10
N ALA A 693 18.68 -20.70 10.83
CA ALA A 693 19.38 -19.70 10.01
C ALA A 693 18.81 -19.59 8.57
N ASP A 694 18.40 -18.45 8.01
CA ASP A 694 19.06 -17.15 7.90
C ASP A 694 17.99 -16.05 7.71
N PHE A 695 17.89 -15.09 8.63
CA PHE A 695 17.06 -13.89 8.43
C PHE A 695 17.70 -13.01 7.34
N GLN A 696 16.93 -12.65 6.30
CA GLN A 696 17.37 -11.75 5.24
C GLN A 696 16.57 -10.46 5.25
N PHE A 697 17.26 -9.32 5.18
CA PHE A 697 16.61 -8.03 5.01
C PHE A 697 16.10 -7.91 3.57
N SER A 698 14.84 -7.54 3.41
CA SER A 698 14.29 -7.11 2.12
C SER A 698 14.65 -5.65 1.84
N LEU A 699 14.45 -5.15 0.61
CA LEU A 699 14.79 -3.75 0.31
C LEU A 699 13.92 -2.76 1.07
N SER A 700 12.66 -3.10 1.44
CA SER A 700 11.86 -2.19 2.26
C SER A 700 12.40 -2.05 3.68
N ASN A 701 13.24 -2.97 4.17
CA ASN A 701 13.83 -2.85 5.50
C ASN A 701 15.09 -1.96 5.53
N LEU A 702 15.49 -1.38 4.38
CA LEU A 702 16.77 -0.68 4.21
C LEU A 702 16.55 0.78 3.80
N ILE A 703 17.35 1.68 4.37
CA ILE A 703 17.58 3.04 3.87
C ILE A 703 18.92 3.06 3.13
N PHE A 704 18.96 3.62 1.93
CA PHE A 704 20.16 3.60 1.09
C PHE A 704 20.99 4.87 1.24
N PHE A 705 22.29 4.70 1.48
CA PHE A 705 23.25 5.77 1.66
C PHE A 705 24.23 5.74 0.48
N GLU A 706 24.51 6.90 -0.06
CA GLU A 706 25.66 7.13 -0.92
C GLU A 706 26.77 7.77 -0.10
N VAL A 707 27.97 7.19 -0.17
CA VAL A 707 29.13 7.62 0.58
C VAL A 707 30.15 8.20 -0.38
N SER A 708 30.47 9.48 -0.24
CA SER A 708 31.41 10.15 -1.14
C SER A 708 32.78 9.47 -1.11
N PRO A 709 33.41 9.20 -2.27
CA PRO A 709 34.79 8.69 -2.33
C PRO A 709 35.80 9.68 -1.73
N TRP A 710 35.40 10.94 -1.57
CA TRP A 710 36.21 12.00 -0.97
C TRP A 710 36.08 12.09 0.55
N THR A 711 35.30 11.19 1.17
CA THR A 711 35.13 11.16 2.63
C THR A 711 36.43 10.67 3.29
N PRO A 712 37.11 11.49 4.12
CA PRO A 712 38.32 11.05 4.78
C PRO A 712 38.02 9.87 5.72
N PRO A 713 38.78 8.76 5.67
CA PRO A 713 38.66 7.68 6.64
C PRO A 713 38.84 8.19 8.08
N GLY A 714 38.05 7.66 9.01
CA GLY A 714 37.97 8.14 10.39
C GLY A 714 36.98 9.29 10.61
N THR A 715 36.35 9.82 9.56
CA THR A 715 35.30 10.84 9.70
C THR A 715 34.06 10.23 10.35
N THR A 716 33.55 10.91 11.38
CA THR A 716 32.38 10.46 12.15
C THR A 716 31.15 11.25 11.75
N PHE A 717 30.07 10.54 11.46
CA PHE A 717 28.76 11.10 11.13
C PHE A 717 27.73 10.68 12.16
N ASN A 718 26.73 11.51 12.36
CA ASN A 718 25.51 11.17 13.06
C ASN A 718 24.32 11.43 12.12
N CYS A 719 23.55 10.38 11.87
CA CYS A 719 22.29 10.46 11.14
C CYS A 719 21.15 10.46 12.16
N ARG A 720 20.39 11.56 12.19
CA ARG A 720 19.26 11.76 13.09
C ARG A 720 17.96 11.40 12.38
N PHE A 721 17.62 10.12 12.45
CA PHE A 721 16.42 9.55 11.84
C PHE A 721 15.18 9.90 12.64
N ARG A 722 14.05 9.90 11.93
CA ARG A 722 12.71 9.98 12.52
C ARG A 722 12.03 8.64 12.36
N ALA A 723 11.42 8.13 13.43
CA ALA A 723 10.71 6.86 13.41
C ALA A 723 9.31 7.01 14.00
N ARG A 724 8.36 6.26 13.46
CA ARG A 724 7.00 6.14 14.00
C ARG A 724 6.45 4.77 13.66
N TYR A 725 5.27 4.45 14.16
CA TYR A 725 4.61 3.19 13.88
C TYR A 725 3.09 3.31 13.95
N THR A 726 2.39 2.36 13.36
CA THR A 726 0.96 2.49 13.07
C THR A 726 0.10 2.43 14.33
N ASN A 727 0.38 1.52 15.27
CA ASN A 727 -0.29 1.46 16.57
C ASN A 727 0.35 2.36 17.64
N CYS A 728 0.91 3.49 17.23
CA CYS A 728 1.48 4.47 18.13
C CYS A 728 0.41 5.42 18.71
N ASP A 729 0.44 5.63 20.02
CA ASP A 729 -0.55 6.43 20.76
C ASP A 729 -0.40 7.94 20.54
N ASP A 730 0.85 8.41 20.37
CA ASP A 730 1.24 9.82 20.34
C ASP A 730 2.13 10.18 19.12
N CYS A 731 2.07 9.36 18.06
CA CYS A 731 2.70 9.65 16.77
C CYS A 731 1.76 10.32 15.76
N TRP A 732 0.49 10.51 16.12
CA TRP A 732 -0.54 10.97 15.19
C TRP A 732 -1.41 12.08 15.74
N ASN A 733 -1.46 12.24 17.06
CA ASN A 733 -2.41 13.11 17.73
C ASN A 733 -1.71 14.20 18.53
N ASP A 734 -2.15 15.44 18.35
CA ASP A 734 -1.68 16.58 19.11
C ASP A 734 -2.46 16.75 20.43
N ALA A 735 -1.76 16.53 21.54
CA ALA A 735 -2.31 16.76 22.87
C ALA A 735 -2.69 18.23 23.11
N ALA A 736 -2.08 19.19 22.39
CA ALA A 736 -2.42 20.62 22.49
C ALA A 736 -3.82 20.92 21.93
N PHE A 737 -4.34 20.08 21.03
CA PHE A 737 -5.64 20.24 20.38
C PHE A 737 -6.60 19.11 20.76
N ASN A 738 -6.69 18.79 22.05
CA ASN A 738 -7.60 17.76 22.59
C ASN A 738 -7.43 16.36 21.95
N GLY A 739 -6.23 16.03 21.47
CA GLY A 739 -5.96 14.74 20.83
C GLY A 739 -6.48 14.65 19.39
N ASP A 740 -6.68 15.78 18.73
CA ASP A 740 -6.89 15.84 17.30
C ASP A 740 -5.64 15.41 16.50
N ASP A 741 -5.74 15.15 15.20
CA ASP A 741 -4.58 14.70 14.40
C ASP A 741 -3.59 15.86 14.14
N TYR A 742 -2.28 15.60 14.19
CA TYR A 742 -1.26 16.62 13.89
C TYR A 742 -1.47 17.26 12.51
N SER A 743 -1.17 18.55 12.40
CA SER A 743 -1.17 19.24 11.12
C SER A 743 -0.03 18.74 10.23
N ASP A 744 -0.24 18.71 8.92
CA ASP A 744 0.66 18.13 7.92
C ASP A 744 2.07 18.73 7.98
N PHE A 745 2.19 20.04 8.29
CA PHE A 745 3.48 20.71 8.38
C PHE A 745 4.30 20.26 9.58
N GLU A 746 3.66 19.79 10.65
CA GLU A 746 4.39 19.32 11.83
C GLU A 746 5.26 18.11 11.47
N PHE A 747 4.79 17.28 10.53
CA PHE A 747 5.56 16.16 10.01
C PHE A 747 6.83 16.57 9.22
N SER A 748 7.08 17.86 8.96
CA SER A 748 8.40 18.35 8.52
C SER A 748 9.43 18.40 9.66
N GLY A 749 9.00 18.39 10.91
CA GLY A 749 9.83 18.55 12.11
C GLY A 749 10.05 17.25 12.90
N ALA A 750 10.36 17.44 14.18
CA ALA A 750 10.63 16.38 15.15
C ALA A 750 9.35 15.69 15.65
N LYS A 751 8.32 16.49 15.95
CA LYS A 751 7.00 15.95 16.27
C LYS A 751 6.35 15.56 14.94
N PRO A 752 5.73 14.38 14.81
CA PRO A 752 5.30 13.50 15.88
C PRO A 752 6.20 12.27 16.12
N TYR A 753 7.41 12.26 15.56
CA TYR A 753 8.28 11.09 15.52
C TYR A 753 9.06 10.83 16.82
N SER A 754 9.52 9.60 17.00
CA SER A 754 10.66 9.28 17.85
C SER A 754 11.95 9.59 17.10
N ILE A 755 12.91 10.24 17.75
CA ILE A 755 14.20 10.59 17.15
C ILE A 755 15.23 9.51 17.46
N ILE A 756 15.85 8.97 16.41
CA ILE A 756 16.85 7.90 16.50
C ILE A 756 18.19 8.42 15.96
N ASN A 757 19.19 8.53 16.83
CA ASN A 757 20.55 8.91 16.44
C ASN A 757 21.36 7.65 16.09
N PHE A 758 21.80 7.56 14.84
CA PHE A 758 22.73 6.54 14.35
C PHE A 758 24.08 7.19 14.04
N GLN A 759 25.05 6.96 14.93
CA GLN A 759 26.43 7.42 14.77
C GLN A 759 27.30 6.31 14.18
N PHE A 760 28.10 6.64 13.17
CA PHE A 760 29.09 5.75 12.59
C PHE A 760 30.34 6.50 12.16
N THR A 761 31.43 5.75 11.97
CA THR A 761 32.69 6.26 11.45
C THR A 761 32.95 5.59 10.12
N VAL A 762 33.23 6.40 9.09
CA VAL A 762 33.62 5.88 7.77
C VAL A 762 35.03 5.28 7.88
N ILE A 763 35.21 4.06 7.39
CA ILE A 763 36.44 3.28 7.54
C ILE A 763 36.86 2.69 6.19
N ASP A 764 38.16 2.42 6.03
CA ASP A 764 38.76 1.92 4.79
C ASP A 764 38.17 0.60 4.30
#